data_AF-A0A2S5TKQ9-F1
#
_entry.id   AF-A0A2S5TKQ9-F1
#
_cell.length_a   1.000
_cell.length_b   1.000
_cell.length_c   1.000
_cell.angle_alpha   90.00
_cell.angle_beta   90.00
_cell.angle_gamma   90.00
#
_symmetry.space_group_name_H-M   'P 1'
#
loop_
_entity.id
_entity.type
_entity.pdbx_description
1 polymer ?
#
loop_
_entity_poly.entity_id
_entity_poly.type
_entity_poly.pdbx_seq_one_letter_code
_entity_poly.pdbx_strand_id
1 'polypeptide(L)'
;MLALTSLSASALEGEFYGFDMQWKTMLSIGAQVRMQDRSSELIGKTNIPGQQNLCAADDCLSLSGDPGPNQRLVDAKGAFFGANGDDGNLNYDKGDIVAALAKINTDLTLRKGDWLARVHALGFYDPVNADFTQYHPNTLYQPEHDKRPGDAVDRYALGTELYEAFLQYNFSWGESREGALTVGSQIVRWGESTLLALNSISEINPPSYRSLHAPGSEINEVFKPVPAVVLSTSLTDDVSIELFYQLQWKPAEVDPAGSFFSFTDFIGGRGLTANVSLGQFPEDPDQQFQFNNADLRLLSSSTLTVPVRERSPRDDGQYGVKLSHFADWLNNGTELSLFFLNYHSRLPYASMYAAQDSCARDSTSVIGAYVDCRGFNGTLPNPIYGEGLEPLPADTVRVVVEYPEDIQMYGFSFNTNVGSWSIAGEYAYRPNLPVLISVQDLFYAAAQPALPANQIAFTQLVDLQTLGSLDLIGLLGAGAGNLPDLLANPGQLIGQLGGVLGGLMELSDVTFPSAANAFPAFVTKYRGIDRVQAGQYLEGWERYGAGQFGVTAIRAVSDILGADQIIFINEVGFTHIVDMPKKNQLQFETFYLNSTHASGGADGTGQPGGEPPATLVFNPTQQKKGFADDFAWGLRSLIRGEFNDVIFGLSFRPTLILAWDVKGTAPQPFQNFVEDRKEFQLINDIQFGEDFGMRMGYTWYTGAGDRNNYRDRDNASLSFSYAF
;
A
#
# COMPACT_ATOMS: atom_id res chain seq x y z
N MET A 1 -24.72 34.63 19.99
CA MET A 1 -24.14 35.45 21.07
C MET A 1 -24.00 34.55 22.30
N LEU A 2 -23.00 33.66 22.28
CA LEU A 2 -22.52 32.95 23.46
C LEU A 2 -21.30 33.73 23.94
N ALA A 3 -21.32 34.15 25.20
CA ALA A 3 -20.23 34.89 25.82
C ALA A 3 -19.00 33.98 25.93
N LEU A 4 -17.98 34.26 25.10
CA LEU A 4 -16.60 33.81 25.30
C LEU A 4 -16.07 34.56 26.54
N THR A 5 -16.20 33.94 27.71
CA THR A 5 -15.33 34.29 28.84
C THR A 5 -13.93 33.84 28.46
N SER A 6 -13.08 34.77 28.08
CA SER A 6 -11.65 34.58 27.89
C SER A 6 -11.04 34.19 29.24
N LEU A 7 -10.93 32.89 29.51
CA LEU A 7 -9.95 32.39 30.47
C LEU A 7 -8.60 32.62 29.80
N SER A 8 -7.72 33.35 30.48
CA SER A 8 -6.32 33.49 30.07
C SER A 8 -5.77 32.08 29.88
N ALA A 9 -5.42 31.76 28.65
CA ALA A 9 -4.73 30.54 28.31
C ALA A 9 -3.32 30.65 28.85
N SER A 10 -2.98 29.74 29.75
CA SER A 10 -1.67 29.64 30.37
C SER A 10 -1.61 28.20 30.79
N ALA A 11 -0.63 27.45 30.26
CA ALA A 11 -0.41 26.06 30.66
C ALA A 11 -0.55 25.96 32.18
N LEU A 12 -1.38 25.02 32.65
CA LEU A 12 -1.63 24.88 34.07
C LEU A 12 -0.37 24.31 34.73
N GLU A 13 0.47 25.22 35.19
CA GLU A 13 1.66 24.94 35.96
C GLU A 13 1.32 25.02 37.45
N GLY A 14 1.68 23.99 38.20
CA GLY A 14 1.41 23.97 39.64
C GLY A 14 1.96 22.74 40.33
N GLU A 15 1.74 22.66 41.63
CA GLU A 15 2.14 21.51 42.43
C GLU A 15 0.90 20.65 42.74
N PHE A 16 0.94 19.37 42.38
CA PHE A 16 -0.14 18.41 42.65
C PHE A 16 0.41 17.26 43.51
N TYR A 17 0.02 17.20 44.80
CA TYR A 17 0.49 16.19 45.75
C TYR A 17 2.04 16.05 45.83
N GLY A 18 2.75 17.17 45.74
CA GLY A 18 4.22 17.21 45.77
C GLY A 18 4.88 16.77 44.47
N PHE A 19 4.16 16.83 43.35
CA PHE A 19 4.70 16.72 41.99
C PHE A 19 4.61 18.08 41.32
N ASP A 20 5.69 18.50 40.65
CA ASP A 20 5.64 19.62 39.73
C ASP A 20 4.86 19.16 38.48
N MET A 21 3.75 19.83 38.20
CA MET A 21 2.83 19.50 37.13
C MET A 21 2.85 20.59 36.07
N GLN A 22 2.95 20.16 34.82
CA GLN A 22 2.70 21.00 33.65
C GLN A 22 1.61 20.32 32.81
N TRP A 23 0.50 21.03 32.58
CA TRP A 23 -0.58 20.55 31.73
C TRP A 23 -0.87 21.56 30.64
N LYS A 24 -0.76 21.12 29.38
CA LYS A 24 -1.07 21.91 28.19
C LYS A 24 -2.18 21.22 27.39
N THR A 25 -3.17 21.98 26.96
CA THR A 25 -4.20 21.50 26.02
C THR A 25 -4.20 22.36 24.77
N MET A 26 -4.36 21.73 23.61
CA MET A 26 -4.55 22.39 22.34
C MET A 26 -5.84 21.87 21.70
N LEU A 27 -6.70 22.80 21.31
CA LEU A 27 -7.86 22.54 20.46
C LEU A 27 -7.54 23.02 19.05
N SER A 28 -7.87 22.23 18.04
CA SER A 28 -7.76 22.66 16.65
C SER A 28 -8.98 22.26 15.84
N ILE A 29 -9.37 23.10 14.91
CA ILE A 29 -10.36 22.76 13.88
C ILE A 29 -9.78 23.12 12.52
N GLY A 30 -9.99 22.28 11.52
CA GLY A 30 -9.48 22.54 10.17
C GLY A 30 -10.31 21.86 9.10
N ALA A 31 -10.25 22.39 7.90
CA ALA A 31 -10.86 21.80 6.72
C ALA A 31 -9.87 21.79 5.56
N GLN A 32 -10.06 20.82 4.66
CA GLN A 32 -9.29 20.67 3.43
C GLN A 32 -10.24 20.47 2.25
N VAL A 33 -9.92 21.07 1.10
CA VAL A 33 -10.73 21.07 -0.12
C VAL A 33 -9.92 20.54 -1.28
N ARG A 34 -10.52 19.67 -2.12
CA ARG A 34 -9.92 19.22 -3.38
C ARG A 34 -9.92 20.35 -4.40
N MET A 35 -8.77 20.65 -4.99
CA MET A 35 -8.58 21.78 -5.91
C MET A 35 -8.42 21.37 -7.37
N GLN A 36 -8.24 20.08 -7.66
CA GLN A 36 -8.07 19.54 -9.01
C GLN A 36 -9.21 18.60 -9.40
N ASP A 37 -9.50 18.56 -10.69
CA ASP A 37 -10.40 17.59 -11.30
C ASP A 37 -9.78 16.19 -11.28
N ARG A 38 -10.61 15.15 -11.21
CA ARG A 38 -10.18 13.74 -11.20
C ARG A 38 -9.36 13.40 -12.45
N SER A 39 -8.25 12.70 -12.27
CA SER A 39 -7.49 12.17 -13.40
C SER A 39 -8.08 10.83 -13.83
N SER A 40 -8.55 10.73 -15.07
CA SER A 40 -8.99 9.46 -15.63
C SER A 40 -7.87 8.41 -15.71
N GLU A 41 -6.59 8.81 -15.64
CA GLU A 41 -5.46 7.87 -15.65
C GLU A 41 -5.28 7.15 -14.31
N LEU A 42 -5.97 7.59 -13.25
CA LEU A 42 -5.98 6.96 -11.92
C LEU A 42 -7.33 6.30 -11.58
N ILE A 43 -8.21 6.15 -12.56
CA ILE A 43 -9.52 5.50 -12.40
C ILE A 43 -9.53 4.21 -13.21
N GLY A 44 -10.09 3.14 -12.65
CA GLY A 44 -10.27 1.86 -13.32
C GLY A 44 -11.07 1.99 -14.61
N LYS A 45 -10.70 1.23 -15.66
CA LYS A 45 -11.31 1.36 -16.98
C LYS A 45 -12.83 1.24 -16.97
N THR A 46 -13.39 0.33 -16.18
CA THR A 46 -14.84 0.11 -16.02
C THR A 46 -15.55 1.19 -15.20
N ASN A 47 -14.79 1.99 -14.44
CA ASN A 47 -15.29 3.09 -13.62
C ASN A 47 -15.30 4.44 -14.37
N ILE A 48 -14.69 4.51 -15.57
CA ILE A 48 -14.77 5.68 -16.45
C ILE A 48 -16.21 5.83 -16.98
N PRO A 49 -16.84 7.02 -16.89
CA PRO A 49 -18.18 7.26 -17.43
C PRO A 49 -18.29 6.88 -18.92
N GLY A 50 -19.28 6.03 -19.24
CA GLY A 50 -19.52 5.50 -20.59
C GLY A 50 -18.78 4.20 -20.90
N GLN A 51 -17.95 3.68 -20.00
CA GLN A 51 -17.21 2.42 -20.15
C GLN A 51 -17.71 1.31 -19.20
N GLN A 52 -18.85 1.50 -18.52
CA GLN A 52 -19.41 0.51 -17.58
C GLN A 52 -19.65 -0.88 -18.20
N ASN A 53 -19.96 -0.92 -19.51
CA ASN A 53 -20.20 -2.14 -20.27
C ASN A 53 -19.05 -2.51 -21.22
N LEU A 54 -17.83 -1.98 -20.99
CA LEU A 54 -16.66 -2.14 -21.89
C LEU A 54 -16.39 -3.60 -22.28
N CYS A 55 -16.56 -4.51 -21.31
CA CYS A 55 -16.29 -5.94 -21.46
C CYS A 55 -17.54 -6.81 -21.34
N ALA A 56 -18.75 -6.23 -21.33
CA ALA A 56 -19.99 -6.99 -21.09
C ALA A 56 -20.35 -8.01 -22.20
N ALA A 57 -19.73 -7.91 -23.39
CA ALA A 57 -20.03 -8.81 -24.50
C ALA A 57 -19.29 -10.16 -24.43
N ASP A 58 -18.05 -10.14 -23.95
CA ASP A 58 -17.07 -11.24 -24.12
C ASP A 58 -15.95 -11.20 -23.07
N ASP A 59 -16.17 -10.46 -21.97
CA ASP A 59 -15.21 -10.21 -20.88
C ASP A 59 -13.89 -9.54 -21.33
N CYS A 60 -13.85 -9.01 -22.55
CA CYS A 60 -12.61 -8.57 -23.21
C CYS A 60 -11.55 -9.68 -23.28
N LEU A 61 -11.98 -10.95 -23.24
CA LEU A 61 -11.12 -12.12 -23.31
C LEU A 61 -11.39 -12.89 -24.61
N SER A 62 -10.35 -13.53 -25.13
CA SER A 62 -10.41 -14.34 -26.35
C SER A 62 -9.72 -15.68 -26.13
N LEU A 63 -10.36 -16.75 -26.61
CA LEU A 63 -9.86 -18.13 -26.54
C LEU A 63 -9.44 -18.68 -27.92
N SER A 64 -9.71 -17.94 -29.00
CA SER A 64 -9.57 -18.37 -30.39
C SER A 64 -8.52 -17.56 -31.18
N GLY A 65 -7.82 -16.64 -30.51
CA GLY A 65 -6.79 -15.80 -31.13
C GLY A 65 -7.31 -14.54 -31.81
N ASP A 66 -8.61 -14.25 -31.77
CA ASP A 66 -9.14 -12.95 -32.15
C ASP A 66 -8.71 -11.89 -31.12
N PRO A 67 -7.89 -10.89 -31.49
CA PRO A 67 -7.48 -9.84 -30.56
C PRO A 67 -8.58 -8.81 -30.29
N GLY A 68 -9.67 -8.80 -31.06
CA GLY A 68 -10.74 -7.79 -31.02
C GLY A 68 -11.25 -7.48 -29.60
N PRO A 69 -11.68 -8.48 -28.80
CA PRO A 69 -12.12 -8.28 -27.42
C PRO A 69 -11.08 -7.57 -26.55
N ASN A 70 -9.83 -8.05 -26.59
CA ASN A 70 -8.74 -7.50 -25.81
C ASN A 70 -8.31 -6.10 -26.29
N GLN A 71 -8.30 -5.87 -27.60
CA GLN A 71 -7.91 -4.58 -28.16
C GLN A 71 -8.87 -3.46 -27.71
N ARG A 72 -10.17 -3.74 -27.56
CA ARG A 72 -11.11 -2.76 -26.99
C ARG A 72 -10.71 -2.32 -25.58
N LEU A 73 -10.24 -3.26 -24.75
CA LEU A 73 -9.75 -2.95 -23.40
C LEU A 73 -8.47 -2.12 -23.43
N VAL A 74 -7.53 -2.49 -24.30
CA VAL A 74 -6.25 -1.78 -24.46
C VAL A 74 -6.48 -0.34 -24.92
N ASP A 75 -7.41 -0.13 -25.85
CA ASP A 75 -7.75 1.19 -26.41
C ASP A 75 -8.59 2.07 -25.45
N ALA A 76 -9.25 1.46 -24.46
CA ALA A 76 -10.11 2.16 -23.52
C ALA A 76 -9.30 3.06 -22.56
N LYS A 77 -9.91 4.19 -22.16
CA LYS A 77 -9.32 5.09 -21.17
C LYS A 77 -9.36 4.46 -19.78
N GLY A 78 -8.51 4.92 -18.88
CA GLY A 78 -8.44 4.38 -17.52
C GLY A 78 -7.24 3.47 -17.30
N ALA A 79 -6.97 3.25 -16.03
CA ALA A 79 -5.91 2.40 -15.51
C ALA A 79 -6.31 0.91 -15.53
N PHE A 80 -5.41 0.04 -15.96
CA PHE A 80 -5.62 -1.42 -15.93
C PHE A 80 -5.82 -1.95 -14.50
N PHE A 81 -5.00 -1.56 -13.53
CA PHE A 81 -5.12 -1.98 -12.13
C PHE A 81 -5.90 -0.95 -11.27
N GLY A 82 -6.64 -0.03 -11.91
CA GLY A 82 -7.25 1.13 -11.25
C GLY A 82 -8.33 0.80 -10.23
N ALA A 83 -9.14 -0.25 -10.45
CA ALA A 83 -10.23 -0.65 -9.55
C ALA A 83 -9.77 -1.15 -8.17
N ASN A 84 -8.46 -1.24 -7.94
CA ASN A 84 -7.86 -1.60 -6.66
C ASN A 84 -7.23 -0.38 -5.95
N GLY A 85 -7.45 0.84 -6.44
CA GLY A 85 -6.91 2.06 -5.86
C GLY A 85 -7.58 3.35 -6.35
N ASP A 86 -8.82 3.30 -6.83
CA ASP A 86 -9.52 4.44 -7.37
C ASP A 86 -10.62 5.01 -6.47
N ASP A 87 -11.02 4.35 -5.37
CA ASP A 87 -12.07 4.87 -4.48
C ASP A 87 -11.78 6.29 -3.98
N GLY A 88 -10.53 6.58 -3.61
CA GLY A 88 -10.12 7.92 -3.19
C GLY A 88 -10.31 8.99 -4.27
N ASN A 89 -10.31 8.60 -5.55
CA ASN A 89 -10.66 9.47 -6.68
C ASN A 89 -12.18 9.60 -6.82
N LEU A 90 -12.90 8.48 -6.75
CA LEU A 90 -14.33 8.38 -7.04
C LEU A 90 -15.21 9.10 -6.01
N ASN A 91 -14.74 9.14 -4.76
CA ASN A 91 -15.49 9.70 -3.63
C ASN A 91 -15.50 11.23 -3.57
N TYR A 92 -14.59 11.94 -4.25
CA TYR A 92 -14.46 13.40 -4.08
C TYR A 92 -14.33 14.13 -5.42
N ASP A 93 -15.16 15.14 -5.66
CA ASP A 93 -15.05 16.07 -6.78
C ASP A 93 -14.27 17.32 -6.43
N LYS A 94 -13.86 18.05 -7.46
CA LYS A 94 -13.21 19.34 -7.29
C LYS A 94 -14.16 20.31 -6.58
N GLY A 95 -13.66 20.93 -5.52
CA GLY A 95 -14.42 21.84 -4.66
C GLY A 95 -15.04 21.15 -3.45
N ASP A 96 -15.01 19.82 -3.37
CA ASP A 96 -15.49 19.09 -2.20
C ASP A 96 -14.55 19.27 -1.01
N ILE A 97 -15.14 19.36 0.18
CA ILE A 97 -14.40 19.26 1.44
C ILE A 97 -14.03 17.78 1.59
N VAL A 98 -12.73 17.49 1.62
CA VAL A 98 -12.20 16.12 1.72
C VAL A 98 -11.95 15.70 3.17
N ALA A 99 -11.75 16.67 4.06
CA ALA A 99 -11.61 16.46 5.50
C ALA A 99 -12.06 17.71 6.28
N ALA A 100 -12.71 17.53 7.42
CA ALA A 100 -13.15 18.60 8.33
C ALA A 100 -12.83 18.25 9.79
N LEU A 101 -11.54 18.22 10.14
CA LEU A 101 -11.06 17.67 11.40
C LEU A 101 -11.17 18.65 12.58
N ALA A 102 -11.81 18.21 13.67
CA ALA A 102 -11.67 18.78 15.00
C ALA A 102 -10.76 17.88 15.84
N LYS A 103 -9.78 18.46 16.54
CA LYS A 103 -8.86 17.75 17.43
C LYS A 103 -8.77 18.39 18.81
N ILE A 104 -8.54 17.55 19.81
CA ILE A 104 -8.10 17.92 21.15
C ILE A 104 -6.83 17.15 21.47
N ASN A 105 -5.77 17.88 21.82
CA ASN A 105 -4.47 17.33 22.15
C ASN A 105 -4.14 17.78 23.58
N THR A 106 -3.91 16.85 24.51
CA THR A 106 -3.64 17.14 25.92
C THR A 106 -2.35 16.48 26.37
N ASP A 107 -1.42 17.27 26.91
CA ASP A 107 -0.12 16.82 27.42
C ASP A 107 0.01 17.15 28.90
N LEU A 108 0.20 16.12 29.71
CA LEU A 108 0.45 16.21 31.14
C LEU A 108 1.84 15.67 31.44
N THR A 109 2.68 16.51 32.02
CA THR A 109 4.00 16.13 32.56
C THR A 109 4.00 16.31 34.07
N LEU A 110 4.47 15.29 34.78
CA LEU A 110 4.63 15.26 36.23
C LEU A 110 6.09 14.98 36.57
N ARG A 111 6.68 15.78 37.45
CA ARG A 111 8.07 15.62 37.92
C ARG A 111 8.12 15.54 39.45
N LYS A 112 8.98 14.67 39.97
CA LYS A 112 9.25 14.57 41.42
C LYS A 112 10.60 13.95 41.68
N GLY A 113 11.55 14.76 42.13
CA GLY A 113 12.94 14.35 42.27
C GLY A 113 13.47 13.83 40.93
N ASP A 114 13.96 12.59 40.92
CA ASP A 114 14.55 11.95 39.73
C ASP A 114 13.52 11.34 38.77
N TRP A 115 12.23 11.40 39.12
CA TRP A 115 11.16 10.80 38.31
C TRP A 115 10.47 11.83 37.42
N LEU A 116 10.19 11.40 36.19
CA LEU A 116 9.33 12.09 35.24
C LEU A 116 8.27 11.14 34.72
N ALA A 117 7.01 11.55 34.72
CA ALA A 117 5.94 10.87 34.00
C ALA A 117 5.33 11.81 32.98
N ARG A 118 5.05 11.31 31.78
CA ARG A 118 4.36 12.08 30.73
C ARG A 118 3.20 11.27 30.17
N VAL A 119 2.07 11.94 30.00
CA VAL A 119 0.85 11.40 29.41
C VAL A 119 0.36 12.39 28.37
N HIS A 120 0.34 11.96 27.11
CA HIS A 120 -0.12 12.73 25.97
C HIS A 120 -1.25 11.97 25.28
N ALA A 121 -2.42 12.59 25.18
CA ALA A 121 -3.58 12.00 24.54
C ALA A 121 -4.13 12.92 23.44
N LEU A 122 -4.62 12.30 22.38
CA LEU A 122 -5.21 12.94 21.21
C LEU A 122 -6.64 12.41 21.03
N GLY A 123 -7.60 13.30 20.83
CA GLY A 123 -8.95 12.96 20.36
C GLY A 123 -9.24 13.70 19.08
N PHE A 124 -9.92 13.06 18.12
CA PHE A 124 -10.24 13.67 16.84
C PHE A 124 -11.62 13.26 16.32
N TYR A 125 -12.25 14.15 15.56
CA TYR A 125 -13.53 13.94 14.90
C TYR A 125 -13.62 14.71 13.59
N ASP A 126 -14.00 14.03 12.51
CA ASP A 126 -14.25 14.55 11.17
C ASP A 126 -15.67 14.18 10.73
N PRO A 127 -16.64 15.10 10.79
CA PRO A 127 -18.02 14.83 10.40
C PRO A 127 -18.20 14.58 8.90
N VAL A 128 -17.28 15.05 8.04
CA VAL A 128 -17.35 14.77 6.60
C VAL A 128 -17.12 13.29 6.36
N ASN A 129 -16.13 12.72 7.04
CA ASN A 129 -15.72 11.34 6.81
C ASN A 129 -16.38 10.32 7.74
N ALA A 130 -16.96 10.76 8.87
CA ALA A 130 -17.58 9.86 9.85
C ALA A 130 -18.94 9.29 9.41
N ASP A 131 -19.68 10.00 8.56
CA ASP A 131 -20.95 9.54 7.97
C ASP A 131 -20.91 9.55 6.44
N PHE A 132 -19.76 9.17 5.88
CA PHE A 132 -19.50 9.23 4.45
C PHE A 132 -20.26 8.15 3.67
N THR A 133 -20.79 8.51 2.51
CA THR A 133 -21.40 7.58 1.55
C THR A 133 -20.48 7.51 0.34
N GLN A 134 -19.97 6.32 0.04
CA GLN A 134 -19.09 6.07 -1.10
C GLN A 134 -19.87 6.12 -2.41
N TYR A 135 -19.17 6.36 -3.52
CA TYR A 135 -19.74 6.42 -4.86
C TYR A 135 -19.07 5.43 -5.80
N HIS A 136 -19.89 4.58 -6.41
CA HIS A 136 -19.50 3.52 -7.33
C HIS A 136 -20.11 3.78 -8.72
N PRO A 137 -19.34 4.27 -9.70
CA PRO A 137 -19.88 4.59 -11.03
C PRO A 137 -20.28 3.34 -11.82
N ASN A 138 -19.76 2.17 -11.49
CA ASN A 138 -20.17 0.90 -12.07
C ASN A 138 -21.07 0.13 -11.10
N THR A 139 -22.35 0.01 -11.43
CA THR A 139 -23.37 -0.58 -10.56
C THR A 139 -23.72 -2.01 -10.95
N LEU A 140 -22.85 -2.72 -11.68
CA LEU A 140 -23.17 -4.05 -12.19
C LEU A 140 -23.33 -5.08 -11.06
N TYR A 141 -22.46 -5.02 -10.04
CA TYR A 141 -22.44 -5.97 -8.91
C TYR A 141 -22.44 -5.29 -7.54
N GLN A 142 -22.60 -3.97 -7.51
CA GLN A 142 -22.68 -3.19 -6.28
C GLN A 142 -23.63 -2.00 -6.45
N PRO A 143 -24.24 -1.49 -5.36
CA PRO A 143 -25.05 -0.27 -5.45
C PRO A 143 -24.19 0.93 -5.86
N GLU A 144 -24.81 1.92 -6.50
CA GLU A 144 -24.12 3.18 -6.86
C GLU A 144 -23.58 3.92 -5.62
N HIS A 145 -24.24 3.74 -4.48
CA HIS A 145 -23.89 4.39 -3.24
C HIS A 145 -24.07 3.44 -2.07
N ASP A 146 -23.08 3.37 -1.19
CA ASP A 146 -23.13 2.63 0.07
C ASP A 146 -22.34 3.35 1.18
N LYS A 147 -22.49 2.86 2.41
CA LYS A 147 -21.85 3.50 3.57
C LYS A 147 -20.42 3.04 3.70
N ARG A 148 -19.50 3.99 3.91
CA ARG A 148 -18.10 3.67 4.20
C ARG A 148 -18.03 2.69 5.39
N PRO A 149 -17.21 1.63 5.29
CA PRO A 149 -17.01 0.69 6.38
C PRO A 149 -16.62 1.36 7.70
N GLY A 150 -17.21 0.90 8.81
CA GLY A 150 -17.03 1.51 10.13
C GLY A 150 -15.59 1.48 10.65
N ASP A 151 -14.79 0.49 10.25
CA ASP A 151 -13.38 0.42 10.64
C ASP A 151 -12.52 1.48 9.94
N ALA A 152 -12.84 1.85 8.69
CA ALA A 152 -12.21 2.98 8.01
C ALA A 152 -12.58 4.29 8.70
N VAL A 153 -13.83 4.43 9.18
CA VAL A 153 -14.30 5.56 9.97
C VAL A 153 -13.56 5.67 11.31
N ASP A 154 -13.40 4.58 12.05
CA ASP A 154 -12.71 4.55 13.35
C ASP A 154 -11.22 4.92 13.24
N ARG A 155 -10.59 4.60 12.09
CA ARG A 155 -9.19 4.92 11.83
C ARG A 155 -9.02 6.37 11.39
N TYR A 156 -9.87 6.85 10.48
CA TYR A 156 -9.67 8.12 9.77
C TYR A 156 -10.43 9.30 10.38
N ALA A 157 -11.64 9.07 10.87
CA ALA A 157 -12.63 10.13 11.08
C ALA A 157 -13.07 10.31 12.54
N LEU A 158 -13.00 9.30 13.40
CA LEU A 158 -13.36 9.47 14.82
C LEU A 158 -12.55 8.53 15.70
N GLY A 159 -11.80 9.10 16.66
CA GLY A 159 -11.00 8.28 17.55
C GLY A 159 -10.39 9.02 18.72
N THR A 160 -9.92 8.25 19.70
CA THR A 160 -9.05 8.70 20.78
C THR A 160 -7.82 7.83 20.85
N GLU A 161 -6.66 8.45 20.96
CA GLU A 161 -5.36 7.81 21.01
C GLU A 161 -4.62 8.27 22.27
N LEU A 162 -4.22 7.31 23.10
CA LEU A 162 -3.16 7.56 24.07
C LEU A 162 -1.85 7.52 23.29
N TYR A 163 -1.34 8.70 23.00
CA TYR A 163 -0.15 8.89 22.18
C TYR A 163 1.06 8.47 23.04
N GLU A 164 1.61 9.37 23.85
CA GLU A 164 2.72 9.05 24.76
C GLU A 164 2.22 8.75 26.17
N ALA A 165 2.79 7.73 26.80
CA ALA A 165 2.52 7.36 28.18
C ALA A 165 3.72 6.60 28.73
N PHE A 166 4.61 7.32 29.42
CA PHE A 166 5.85 6.72 29.91
C PHE A 166 6.27 7.28 31.27
N LEU A 167 7.11 6.50 31.94
CA LEU A 167 7.81 6.85 33.16
C LEU A 167 9.30 6.82 32.88
N GLN A 168 9.99 7.87 33.31
CA GLN A 168 11.43 8.03 33.20
C GLN A 168 12.02 8.17 34.60
N TYR A 169 13.10 7.44 34.86
CA TYR A 169 13.93 7.57 36.05
C TYR A 169 15.32 8.04 35.64
N ASN A 170 15.71 9.21 36.13
CA ASN A 170 17.06 9.73 35.96
C ASN A 170 17.95 9.17 37.08
N PHE A 171 19.17 8.79 36.75
CA PHE A 171 20.11 8.28 37.73
C PHE A 171 21.51 8.83 37.47
N SER A 172 22.30 8.84 38.52
CA SER A 172 23.74 9.11 38.44
C SER A 172 24.53 7.88 38.85
N TRP A 173 25.70 7.68 38.24
CA TRP A 173 26.62 6.61 38.61
C TRP A 173 28.07 7.04 38.38
N GLY A 174 28.99 6.47 39.16
CA GLY A 174 30.35 6.99 39.22
C GLY A 174 30.40 8.40 39.82
N GLU A 175 31.43 9.18 39.50
CA GLU A 175 31.64 10.52 40.07
C GLU A 175 30.87 11.63 39.34
N SER A 176 30.51 11.44 38.07
CA SER A 176 29.95 12.50 37.21
C SER A 176 29.06 12.02 36.06
N ARG A 177 28.67 10.74 36.00
CA ARG A 177 27.90 10.22 34.87
C ARG A 177 26.42 10.20 35.18
N GLU A 178 25.63 10.56 34.19
CA GLU A 178 24.17 10.57 34.25
C GLU A 178 23.60 9.57 33.25
N GLY A 179 22.37 9.14 33.52
CA GLY A 179 21.62 8.30 32.63
C GLY A 179 20.13 8.37 32.92
N ALA A 180 19.35 7.82 32.00
CA ALA A 180 17.91 7.73 32.14
C ALA A 180 17.43 6.34 31.71
N LEU A 181 16.47 5.82 32.48
CA LEU A 181 15.69 4.64 32.11
C LEU A 181 14.25 5.09 31.84
N THR A 182 13.80 4.95 30.59
CA THR A 182 12.43 5.28 30.19
C THR A 182 11.66 4.02 29.81
N VAL A 183 10.50 3.82 30.41
CA VAL A 183 9.61 2.67 30.17
C VAL A 183 8.21 3.16 29.85
N GLY A 184 7.67 2.73 28.72
CA GLY A 184 6.30 3.05 28.30
C GLY A 184 6.19 3.35 26.81
N SER A 185 5.04 3.90 26.40
CA SER A 185 4.79 4.35 25.02
C SER A 185 5.47 5.69 24.79
N GLN A 186 6.48 5.72 23.92
CA GLN A 186 7.33 6.89 23.69
C GLN A 186 7.79 7.01 22.23
N ILE A 187 8.19 8.23 21.84
CA ILE A 187 8.91 8.46 20.58
C ILE A 187 10.41 8.35 20.85
N VAL A 188 11.09 7.43 20.15
CA VAL A 188 12.53 7.22 20.19
C VAL A 188 13.12 7.76 18.89
N ARG A 189 13.77 8.92 18.96
CA ARG A 189 14.31 9.60 17.77
C ARG A 189 15.77 9.21 17.53
N TRP A 190 15.99 8.40 16.50
CA TRP A 190 17.32 8.08 15.97
C TRP A 190 17.46 8.63 14.54
N GLY A 191 18.68 9.01 14.16
CA GLY A 191 18.96 9.61 12.85
C GLY A 191 18.99 11.15 12.88
N GLU A 192 19.38 11.72 11.74
CA GLU A 192 19.58 13.15 11.48
C GLU A 192 18.67 13.67 10.35
N SER A 193 18.10 12.77 9.54
CA SER A 193 17.20 13.12 8.44
C SER A 193 16.01 13.94 8.94
N THR A 194 15.72 15.05 8.25
CA THR A 194 14.68 16.01 8.66
C THR A 194 13.46 15.99 7.75
N LEU A 195 13.68 15.93 6.44
CA LEU A 195 12.65 15.97 5.38
C LEU A 195 12.50 14.61 4.66
N LEU A 196 13.51 13.75 4.68
CA LEU A 196 13.50 12.39 4.11
C LEU A 196 13.49 11.32 5.21
N ALA A 197 12.58 11.44 6.18
CA ALA A 197 12.59 10.58 7.37
C ALA A 197 12.23 9.11 7.08
N LEU A 198 11.53 8.81 5.97
CA LEU A 198 11.32 7.44 5.52
C LEU A 198 12.60 6.88 4.89
N ASN A 199 12.91 5.59 5.11
CA ASN A 199 14.16 4.95 4.68
C ASN A 199 15.44 5.61 5.26
N SER A 200 15.31 6.17 6.45
CA SER A 200 16.40 6.77 7.22
C SER A 200 16.83 5.81 8.33
N ILE A 201 17.64 6.27 9.29
CA ILE A 201 17.89 5.55 10.55
C ILE A 201 16.63 5.51 11.45
N SER A 202 15.67 6.42 11.23
CA SER A 202 14.45 6.59 12.05
C SER A 202 13.36 5.53 11.75
N GLU A 203 13.61 4.26 12.09
CA GLU A 203 12.69 3.13 11.84
C GLU A 203 11.85 2.68 13.04
N ILE A 204 12.19 3.13 14.25
CA ILE A 204 11.57 2.66 15.49
C ILE A 204 10.09 3.02 15.53
N ASN A 205 9.78 4.31 15.32
CA ASN A 205 8.42 4.83 15.38
C ASN A 205 7.77 4.82 14.00
N PRO A 206 6.66 4.09 13.81
CA PRO A 206 5.98 4.05 12.51
C PRO A 206 5.32 5.40 12.17
N PRO A 207 5.32 5.80 10.88
CA PRO A 207 4.62 7.00 10.44
C PRO A 207 3.08 6.82 10.44
N SER A 208 2.36 7.94 10.52
CA SER A 208 0.91 8.03 10.29
C SER A 208 0.60 8.97 9.14
N TYR A 209 0.16 8.41 8.01
CA TYR A 209 -0.25 9.17 6.83
C TYR A 209 -1.54 9.96 7.08
N ARG A 210 -2.45 9.42 7.90
CA ARG A 210 -3.62 10.16 8.39
C ARG A 210 -3.21 11.48 9.05
N SER A 211 -2.25 11.43 9.98
CA SER A 211 -1.74 12.64 10.61
C SER A 211 -1.01 13.52 9.60
N LEU A 212 -0.16 12.97 8.72
CA LEU A 212 0.59 13.76 7.74
C LEU A 212 -0.32 14.60 6.83
N HIS A 213 -1.45 14.04 6.40
CA HIS A 213 -2.39 14.67 5.48
C HIS A 213 -3.52 15.46 6.17
N ALA A 214 -3.63 15.38 7.49
CA ALA A 214 -4.68 16.06 8.24
C ALA A 214 -4.52 17.59 8.22
N PRO A 215 -5.61 18.37 8.08
CA PRO A 215 -5.56 19.82 8.20
C PRO A 215 -5.17 20.23 9.63
N GLY A 216 -4.22 21.16 9.75
CA GLY A 216 -3.70 21.59 11.05
C GLY A 216 -2.91 20.52 11.80
N SER A 217 -2.34 19.54 11.10
CA SER A 217 -1.42 18.58 11.70
C SER A 217 -0.12 19.21 12.15
N GLU A 218 0.41 18.72 13.26
CA GLU A 218 1.69 19.14 13.82
C GLU A 218 2.74 18.06 13.56
N ILE A 219 4.00 18.47 13.40
CA ILE A 219 5.12 17.55 13.04
C ILE A 219 5.28 16.43 14.08
N ASN A 220 4.99 16.70 15.35
CA ASN A 220 5.06 15.70 16.42
C ASN A 220 3.93 14.66 16.38
N GLU A 221 2.92 14.80 15.52
CA GLU A 221 1.81 13.86 15.34
C GLU A 221 2.05 12.87 14.18
N VAL A 222 3.11 13.06 13.39
CA VAL A 222 3.41 12.25 12.19
C VAL A 222 3.98 10.87 12.54
N PHE A 223 4.59 10.69 13.71
CA PHE A 223 5.21 9.42 14.12
C PHE A 223 4.58 8.86 15.38
N LYS A 224 4.10 7.63 15.29
CA LYS A 224 3.37 6.98 16.38
C LYS A 224 4.34 6.47 17.46
N PRO A 225 4.09 6.77 18.73
CA PRO A 225 4.87 6.25 19.84
C PRO A 225 4.69 4.74 20.01
N VAL A 226 5.76 4.07 20.45
CA VAL A 226 5.79 2.61 20.65
C VAL A 226 6.08 2.27 22.12
N PRO A 227 5.44 1.23 22.68
CA PRO A 227 5.82 0.71 23.99
C PRO A 227 7.24 0.15 23.96
N ALA A 228 8.14 0.74 24.74
CA ALA A 228 9.55 0.37 24.74
C ALA A 228 10.22 0.62 26.11
N VAL A 229 11.37 -0.02 26.28
CA VAL A 229 12.36 0.29 27.32
C VAL A 229 13.57 0.92 26.63
N VAL A 230 13.96 2.10 27.10
CA VAL A 230 15.13 2.83 26.63
C VAL A 230 16.03 3.12 27.81
N LEU A 231 17.31 2.73 27.71
CA LEU A 231 18.35 3.08 28.68
C LEU A 231 19.39 3.93 27.96
N SER A 232 19.56 5.18 28.37
CA SER A 232 20.62 6.06 27.88
C SER A 232 21.58 6.43 29.01
N THR A 233 22.88 6.46 28.74
CA THR A 233 23.88 6.92 29.71
C THR A 233 25.21 7.32 29.06
N SER A 234 25.93 8.24 29.71
CA SER A 234 27.29 8.60 29.34
C SER A 234 28.29 7.54 29.81
N LEU A 235 29.10 7.01 28.90
CA LEU A 235 30.20 6.08 29.20
C LEU A 235 31.49 6.82 29.56
N THR A 236 31.72 7.97 28.93
CA THR A 236 32.79 8.93 29.21
C THR A 236 32.23 10.34 28.98
N ASP A 237 33.04 11.39 29.14
CA ASP A 237 32.59 12.77 28.93
C ASP A 237 32.16 13.04 27.48
N ASP A 238 32.75 12.33 26.51
CA ASP A 238 32.51 12.52 25.07
C ASP A 238 31.89 11.29 24.39
N VAL A 239 31.48 10.27 25.14
CA VAL A 239 30.89 9.03 24.58
C VAL A 239 29.66 8.63 25.38
N SER A 240 28.53 8.43 24.70
CA SER A 240 27.28 7.95 25.28
C SER A 240 26.75 6.73 24.54
N ILE A 241 25.94 5.95 25.24
CA ILE A 241 25.25 4.78 24.70
C ILE A 241 23.77 4.87 24.99
N GLU A 242 22.95 4.42 24.04
CA GLU A 242 21.53 4.21 24.22
C GLU A 242 21.17 2.79 23.78
N LEU A 243 20.46 2.07 24.66
CA LEU A 243 19.95 0.73 24.42
C LEU A 243 18.43 0.82 24.29
N PHE A 244 17.90 0.17 23.26
CA PHE A 244 16.48 0.13 22.95
C PHE A 244 15.97 -1.30 22.91
N TYR A 245 14.83 -1.54 23.55
CA TYR A 245 14.06 -2.78 23.42
C TYR A 245 12.58 -2.46 23.29
N GLN A 246 11.94 -2.91 22.21
CA GLN A 246 10.51 -2.70 21.99
C GLN A 246 9.68 -3.79 22.66
N LEU A 247 8.60 -3.38 23.32
CA LEU A 247 7.70 -4.27 24.03
C LEU A 247 6.47 -4.67 23.20
N GLN A 248 6.09 -3.84 22.22
CA GLN A 248 4.96 -4.09 21.35
C GLN A 248 5.19 -3.50 19.96
N TRP A 249 4.94 -4.29 18.92
CA TRP A 249 4.99 -3.86 17.53
C TRP A 249 3.78 -2.97 17.17
N LYS A 250 3.99 -1.98 16.30
CA LYS A 250 2.92 -1.18 15.70
C LYS A 250 3.16 -1.02 14.19
N PRO A 251 2.12 -1.08 13.34
CA PRO A 251 2.24 -0.79 11.91
C PRO A 251 2.31 0.71 11.64
N ALA A 252 2.79 1.06 10.44
CA ALA A 252 2.51 2.34 9.82
C ALA A 252 1.01 2.46 9.55
N GLU A 253 0.46 3.64 9.80
CA GLU A 253 -0.95 3.93 9.53
C GLU A 253 -1.07 4.53 8.14
N VAL A 254 -1.55 3.74 7.19
CA VAL A 254 -1.84 4.17 5.81
C VAL A 254 -3.19 4.89 5.76
N ASP A 255 -3.37 5.75 4.74
CA ASP A 255 -4.67 6.34 4.44
C ASP A 255 -5.71 5.22 4.17
N PRO A 256 -6.83 5.17 4.89
CA PRO A 256 -7.81 4.08 4.71
C PRO A 256 -8.45 4.09 3.32
N ALA A 257 -8.82 2.90 2.83
CA ALA A 257 -9.50 2.71 1.54
C ALA A 257 -10.64 3.72 1.33
N GLY A 258 -10.66 4.33 0.14
CA GLY A 258 -11.61 5.36 -0.24
C GLY A 258 -11.51 6.73 0.44
N SER A 259 -10.56 6.96 1.35
CA SER A 259 -10.20 8.32 1.78
C SER A 259 -9.45 9.08 0.68
N PHE A 260 -9.46 10.41 0.71
CA PHE A 260 -8.98 11.23 -0.40
C PHE A 260 -7.52 10.96 -0.79
N PHE A 261 -6.61 10.75 0.16
CA PHE A 261 -5.20 10.44 -0.14
C PHE A 261 -4.90 8.95 -0.28
N SER A 262 -5.90 8.08 -0.10
CA SER A 262 -5.71 6.66 -0.38
C SER A 262 -5.46 6.46 -1.87
N PHE A 263 -4.47 5.61 -2.15
CA PHE A 263 -4.13 5.12 -3.46
C PHE A 263 -4.36 3.61 -3.57
N THR A 264 -4.81 2.93 -2.51
CA THR A 264 -5.11 1.49 -2.50
C THR A 264 -6.46 1.22 -1.86
N ASP A 265 -7.21 0.28 -2.41
CA ASP A 265 -8.55 -0.08 -1.88
C ASP A 265 -8.52 -1.40 -1.10
N PHE A 266 -7.41 -2.15 -1.20
CA PHE A 266 -7.23 -3.46 -0.56
C PHE A 266 -6.25 -3.47 0.63
N ILE A 267 -5.74 -2.31 1.05
CA ILE A 267 -4.90 -2.12 2.26
C ILE A 267 -5.53 -1.02 3.12
N GLY A 268 -5.34 -1.06 4.45
CA GLY A 268 -5.75 0.03 5.34
C GLY A 268 -7.11 -0.15 6.03
N GLY A 269 -7.75 -1.30 5.88
CA GLY A 269 -9.06 -1.64 6.46
C GLY A 269 -9.21 -3.14 6.78
N ARG A 270 -10.36 -3.52 7.34
CA ARG A 270 -10.75 -4.88 7.72
C ARG A 270 -11.77 -5.43 6.73
N GLY A 271 -11.66 -6.73 6.43
CA GLY A 271 -12.60 -7.39 5.51
C GLY A 271 -12.46 -6.94 4.05
N LEU A 272 -11.30 -6.37 3.70
CA LEU A 272 -11.00 -5.93 2.35
C LEU A 272 -10.93 -7.12 1.39
N THR A 273 -11.31 -6.84 0.15
CA THR A 273 -11.13 -7.74 -0.97
C THR A 273 -10.19 -7.08 -1.97
N ALA A 274 -9.57 -7.88 -2.82
CA ALA A 274 -8.85 -7.37 -3.98
C ALA A 274 -9.55 -7.89 -5.23
N ASN A 275 -9.69 -7.02 -6.21
CA ASN A 275 -10.28 -7.37 -7.49
C ASN A 275 -9.20 -7.94 -8.42
N VAL A 276 -9.41 -9.15 -8.92
CA VAL A 276 -8.55 -9.83 -9.88
C VAL A 276 -8.92 -9.33 -11.27
N SER A 277 -8.37 -8.17 -11.62
CA SER A 277 -8.65 -7.53 -12.90
C SER A 277 -7.46 -6.73 -13.38
N LEU A 278 -7.31 -6.72 -14.69
CA LEU A 278 -6.48 -5.78 -15.43
C LEU A 278 -7.42 -4.88 -16.25
N GLY A 279 -8.51 -4.42 -15.64
CA GLY A 279 -9.47 -3.47 -16.17
C GLY A 279 -10.67 -4.09 -16.88
N GLN A 280 -10.73 -5.42 -17.01
CA GLN A 280 -11.85 -6.13 -17.63
C GLN A 280 -13.07 -6.19 -16.73
N PHE A 281 -12.83 -6.47 -15.46
CA PHE A 281 -13.87 -6.83 -14.51
C PHE A 281 -14.12 -5.67 -13.56
N PRO A 282 -15.39 -5.25 -13.38
CA PRO A 282 -15.75 -4.31 -12.35
C PRO A 282 -15.64 -4.96 -10.96
N GLU A 283 -15.70 -4.13 -9.94
CA GLU A 283 -15.76 -4.59 -8.55
C GLU A 283 -17.01 -5.43 -8.31
N ASP A 284 -16.82 -6.48 -7.52
CA ASP A 284 -17.82 -7.50 -7.24
C ASP A 284 -17.67 -7.96 -5.78
N PRO A 285 -18.05 -7.11 -4.81
CA PRO A 285 -17.85 -7.40 -3.39
C PRO A 285 -18.67 -8.61 -2.91
N ASP A 286 -19.78 -8.90 -3.58
CA ASP A 286 -20.71 -9.99 -3.25
C ASP A 286 -20.45 -11.28 -4.06
N GLN A 287 -19.40 -11.33 -4.88
CA GLN A 287 -19.03 -12.51 -5.68
C GLN A 287 -20.19 -13.00 -6.58
N GLN A 288 -20.83 -12.07 -7.29
CA GLN A 288 -21.95 -12.29 -8.20
C GLN A 288 -21.54 -12.45 -9.66
N PHE A 289 -20.29 -12.14 -10.00
CA PHE A 289 -19.77 -12.19 -11.37
C PHE A 289 -19.99 -13.57 -12.00
N GLN A 290 -20.35 -13.55 -13.28
CA GLN A 290 -20.32 -14.70 -14.16
C GLN A 290 -19.74 -14.25 -15.49
N PHE A 291 -18.93 -15.11 -16.12
CA PHE A 291 -18.38 -14.84 -17.44
C PHE A 291 -19.50 -14.53 -18.45
N ASN A 292 -19.34 -13.46 -19.23
CA ASN A 292 -20.18 -13.15 -20.38
C ASN A 292 -19.69 -13.87 -21.64
N ASN A 293 -18.39 -14.14 -21.72
CA ASN A 293 -17.81 -15.00 -22.74
C ASN A 293 -18.48 -16.38 -22.66
N ALA A 294 -19.16 -16.76 -23.74
CA ALA A 294 -20.01 -17.95 -23.77
C ALA A 294 -19.22 -19.23 -23.42
N ASP A 295 -17.98 -19.33 -23.89
CA ASP A 295 -17.13 -20.50 -23.67
C ASP A 295 -16.64 -20.56 -22.22
N LEU A 296 -16.14 -19.44 -21.68
CA LEU A 296 -15.72 -19.39 -20.27
C LEU A 296 -16.87 -19.63 -19.31
N ARG A 297 -18.08 -19.15 -19.64
CA ARG A 297 -19.29 -19.40 -18.84
C ARG A 297 -19.69 -20.87 -18.84
N LEU A 298 -19.46 -21.60 -19.93
CA LEU A 298 -19.67 -23.05 -19.97
C LEU A 298 -18.60 -23.79 -19.16
N LEU A 299 -17.38 -23.24 -19.05
CA LEU A 299 -16.27 -23.90 -18.36
C LEU A 299 -16.23 -23.65 -16.86
N SER A 300 -16.58 -22.45 -16.40
CA SER A 300 -16.34 -22.03 -15.02
C SER A 300 -17.46 -21.22 -14.41
N SER A 301 -17.56 -21.29 -13.08
CA SER A 301 -18.38 -20.41 -12.25
C SER A 301 -17.56 -19.48 -11.35
N SER A 302 -16.23 -19.44 -11.52
CA SER A 302 -15.32 -18.64 -10.70
C SER A 302 -15.66 -17.16 -10.79
N THR A 303 -15.59 -16.52 -9.64
CA THR A 303 -15.62 -15.06 -9.54
C THR A 303 -14.20 -14.51 -9.65
N LEU A 304 -14.04 -13.19 -9.52
CA LEU A 304 -12.74 -12.51 -9.66
C LEU A 304 -12.48 -11.54 -8.52
N THR A 305 -13.06 -11.83 -7.35
CA THR A 305 -12.83 -11.09 -6.10
C THR A 305 -12.20 -12.01 -5.08
N VAL A 306 -11.00 -11.69 -4.62
CA VAL A 306 -10.24 -12.52 -3.67
C VAL A 306 -10.18 -11.88 -2.28
N PRO A 307 -10.28 -12.68 -1.20
CA PRO A 307 -10.21 -12.14 0.15
C PRO A 307 -8.79 -11.71 0.51
N VAL A 308 -8.68 -10.59 1.22
CA VAL A 308 -7.43 -10.08 1.79
C VAL A 308 -7.43 -10.30 3.29
N ARG A 309 -6.34 -10.84 3.82
CA ARG A 309 -6.14 -11.01 5.26
C ARG A 309 -4.87 -10.33 5.72
N GLU A 310 -4.93 -9.66 6.85
CA GLU A 310 -3.74 -9.08 7.47
C GLU A 310 -3.13 -10.07 8.49
N ARG A 311 -1.80 -10.20 8.49
CA ARG A 311 -1.03 -10.97 9.46
C ARG A 311 0.03 -10.07 10.10
N SER A 312 -0.20 -9.70 11.35
CA SER A 312 0.78 -8.95 12.16
C SER A 312 2.01 -9.82 12.49
N PRO A 313 3.19 -9.20 12.65
CA PRO A 313 4.38 -9.89 13.14
C PRO A 313 4.28 -10.08 14.66
N ARG A 314 5.27 -10.75 15.23
CA ARG A 314 5.47 -10.86 16.67
C ARG A 314 5.79 -9.50 17.31
N ASP A 315 5.52 -9.38 18.61
CA ASP A 315 5.84 -8.18 19.38
C ASP A 315 7.32 -8.14 19.82
N ASP A 316 7.95 -9.30 20.01
CA ASP A 316 9.31 -9.46 20.51
C ASP A 316 10.38 -9.40 19.39
N GLY A 317 11.66 -9.50 19.75
CA GLY A 317 12.75 -9.52 18.77
C GLY A 317 13.18 -8.15 18.24
N GLN A 318 12.59 -7.06 18.71
CA GLN A 318 12.91 -5.70 18.26
C GLN A 318 13.80 -4.97 19.28
N TYR A 319 15.06 -4.70 18.90
CA TYR A 319 16.05 -4.11 19.81
C TYR A 319 17.15 -3.38 19.03
N GLY A 320 17.87 -2.48 19.70
CA GLY A 320 18.95 -1.75 19.07
C GLY A 320 19.91 -1.10 20.04
N VAL A 321 21.00 -0.61 19.49
CA VAL A 321 22.06 0.12 20.19
C VAL A 321 22.46 1.34 19.37
N LYS A 322 22.53 2.49 20.02
CA LYS A 322 23.15 3.72 19.52
C LYS A 322 24.39 4.02 20.34
N LEU A 323 25.50 4.29 19.68
CA LEU A 323 26.73 4.78 20.30
C LEU A 323 27.06 6.14 19.71
N SER A 324 27.16 7.17 20.55
CA SER A 324 27.47 8.53 20.11
C SER A 324 28.81 8.98 20.68
N HIS A 325 29.58 9.68 19.85
CA HIS A 325 30.84 10.31 20.23
C HIS A 325 30.84 11.78 19.82
N PHE A 326 31.11 12.66 20.77
CA PHE A 326 31.37 14.07 20.50
C PHE A 326 32.85 14.27 20.18
N ALA A 327 33.17 14.40 18.89
CA ALA A 327 34.52 14.60 18.40
C ALA A 327 34.89 16.10 18.40
N ASP A 328 35.40 16.58 19.53
CA ASP A 328 35.92 17.96 19.68
C ASP A 328 37.06 18.28 18.69
N TRP A 329 37.86 17.28 18.36
CA TRP A 329 38.97 17.33 17.41
C TRP A 329 38.54 17.48 15.94
N LEU A 330 37.26 17.27 15.62
CA LEU A 330 36.74 17.35 14.27
C LEU A 330 35.84 18.58 14.13
N ASN A 331 36.31 19.56 13.35
CA ASN A 331 35.56 20.77 12.99
C ASN A 331 35.01 21.57 14.20
N ASN A 332 35.80 21.66 15.29
CA ASN A 332 35.44 22.31 16.55
C ASN A 332 34.19 21.71 17.25
N GLY A 333 33.95 20.42 17.08
CA GLY A 333 32.80 19.70 17.64
C GLY A 333 31.93 19.10 16.55
N THR A 334 32.06 17.79 16.35
CA THR A 334 31.20 17.01 15.48
C THR A 334 30.61 15.85 16.26
N GLU A 335 29.30 15.68 16.24
CA GLU A 335 28.67 14.48 16.78
C GLU A 335 28.76 13.36 15.74
N LEU A 336 29.26 12.20 16.13
CA LEU A 336 29.32 10.99 15.31
C LEU A 336 28.53 9.90 16.02
N SER A 337 27.60 9.26 15.32
CA SER A 337 26.80 8.17 15.90
C SER A 337 26.86 6.91 15.05
N LEU A 338 26.92 5.76 15.72
CA LEU A 338 26.80 4.43 15.15
C LEU A 338 25.54 3.76 15.66
N PHE A 339 24.85 3.02 14.80
CA PHE A 339 23.57 2.42 15.11
C PHE A 339 23.55 0.95 14.69
N PHE A 340 22.92 0.13 15.52
CA PHE A 340 22.44 -1.19 15.16
C PHE A 340 20.98 -1.32 15.58
N LEU A 341 20.15 -1.88 14.70
CA LEU A 341 18.73 -2.13 14.97
C LEU A 341 18.33 -3.47 14.34
N ASN A 342 17.66 -4.32 15.11
CA ASN A 342 16.82 -5.41 14.60
C ASN A 342 15.36 -5.00 14.79
N TYR A 343 14.58 -4.95 13.72
CA TYR A 343 13.19 -4.52 13.76
C TYR A 343 12.32 -5.35 12.81
N HIS A 344 11.00 -5.21 12.94
CA HIS A 344 10.06 -5.78 11.98
C HIS A 344 9.48 -4.66 11.12
N SER A 345 9.18 -4.94 9.86
CA SER A 345 8.64 -3.93 8.95
C SER A 345 7.46 -3.20 9.58
N ARG A 346 7.46 -1.86 9.44
CA ARG A 346 6.27 -1.04 9.73
C ARG A 346 5.33 -1.00 8.55
N LEU A 347 5.83 -1.32 7.37
CA LEU A 347 5.11 -1.22 6.11
C LEU A 347 4.56 -2.60 5.68
N PRO A 348 3.36 -2.63 5.07
CA PRO A 348 2.70 -3.85 4.63
C PRO A 348 3.31 -4.43 3.35
N TYR A 349 3.34 -5.76 3.26
CA TYR A 349 3.77 -6.53 2.09
C TYR A 349 2.67 -7.50 1.67
N ALA A 350 2.39 -7.59 0.37
CA ALA A 350 1.43 -8.54 -0.16
C ALA A 350 2.12 -9.87 -0.53
N SER A 351 1.73 -10.96 0.13
CA SER A 351 2.00 -12.35 -0.27
C SER A 351 0.70 -13.03 -0.70
N MET A 352 0.81 -14.23 -1.28
CA MET A 352 -0.37 -14.96 -1.76
C MET A 352 -0.31 -16.44 -1.41
N TYR A 353 -1.47 -17.02 -1.08
CA TYR A 353 -1.67 -18.46 -1.19
C TYR A 353 -2.22 -18.77 -2.57
N ALA A 354 -1.58 -19.71 -3.25
CA ALA A 354 -1.98 -20.14 -4.57
C ALA A 354 -3.40 -20.73 -4.56
N ALA A 355 -4.08 -20.66 -5.71
CA ALA A 355 -5.40 -21.22 -5.93
C ALA A 355 -5.45 -22.72 -5.58
N GLN A 356 -6.65 -23.26 -5.40
CA GLN A 356 -6.89 -24.69 -5.45
C GLN A 356 -6.57 -25.22 -6.86
N ASP A 357 -6.25 -26.50 -6.97
CA ASP A 357 -6.00 -27.11 -8.27
C ASP A 357 -7.29 -27.13 -9.08
N SER A 358 -7.20 -26.75 -10.35
CA SER A 358 -8.21 -27.06 -11.35
C SER A 358 -8.49 -28.56 -11.34
N CYS A 359 -9.75 -28.97 -11.40
CA CYS A 359 -10.07 -30.39 -11.59
C CYS A 359 -9.50 -30.94 -12.92
N ALA A 360 -9.20 -30.08 -13.89
CA ALA A 360 -8.55 -30.42 -15.16
C ALA A 360 -7.02 -30.28 -15.13
N ARG A 361 -6.42 -30.10 -13.94
CA ARG A 361 -4.99 -29.75 -13.78
C ARG A 361 -4.05 -30.70 -14.53
N ASP A 362 -4.30 -32.00 -14.43
CA ASP A 362 -3.45 -33.05 -15.02
C ASP A 362 -4.05 -33.68 -16.28
N SER A 363 -5.21 -33.21 -16.72
CA SER A 363 -5.88 -33.72 -17.91
C SER A 363 -5.10 -33.31 -19.18
N THR A 364 -5.08 -34.19 -20.16
CA THR A 364 -4.40 -33.96 -21.46
C THR A 364 -5.37 -33.91 -22.64
N SER A 365 -6.66 -34.06 -22.38
CA SER A 365 -7.72 -34.03 -23.40
C SER A 365 -8.99 -33.42 -22.81
N VAL A 366 -9.87 -32.93 -23.70
CA VAL A 366 -11.17 -32.38 -23.32
C VAL A 366 -12.04 -33.39 -22.59
N ILE A 367 -12.05 -34.64 -23.07
CA ILE A 367 -12.89 -35.70 -22.50
C ILE A 367 -12.36 -36.09 -21.13
N GLY A 368 -11.03 -36.17 -20.98
CA GLY A 368 -10.38 -36.34 -19.68
C GLY A 368 -10.76 -35.21 -18.72
N ALA A 369 -10.62 -33.96 -19.14
CA ALA A 369 -11.00 -32.80 -18.32
C ALA A 369 -12.48 -32.83 -17.91
N TYR A 370 -13.39 -33.15 -18.83
CA TYR A 370 -14.82 -33.28 -18.53
C TYR A 370 -15.10 -34.40 -17.52
N VAL A 371 -14.40 -35.54 -17.61
CA VAL A 371 -14.56 -36.66 -16.68
C VAL A 371 -13.93 -36.35 -15.32
N ASP A 372 -12.73 -35.78 -15.29
CA ASP A 372 -11.98 -35.43 -14.08
C ASP A 372 -12.71 -34.34 -13.27
N CYS A 373 -13.26 -33.35 -13.96
CA CYS A 373 -14.14 -32.33 -13.39
C CYS A 373 -15.55 -32.80 -13.09
N ARG A 374 -15.91 -33.99 -13.58
CA ARG A 374 -17.26 -34.54 -13.53
C ARG A 374 -18.28 -33.52 -14.04
N GLY A 375 -18.14 -33.08 -15.28
CA GLY A 375 -19.00 -32.06 -15.90
C GLY A 375 -18.39 -30.66 -15.92
N PHE A 376 -19.05 -29.76 -16.65
CA PHE A 376 -18.75 -28.32 -16.67
C PHE A 376 -20.02 -27.51 -16.31
N ASN A 377 -19.98 -26.19 -16.38
CA ASN A 377 -21.09 -25.31 -16.01
C ASN A 377 -22.22 -25.27 -17.10
N GLY A 378 -23.42 -24.81 -16.75
CA GLY A 378 -24.49 -24.49 -17.70
C GLY A 378 -25.24 -25.70 -18.30
N THR A 379 -25.17 -25.88 -19.63
CA THR A 379 -25.83 -26.94 -20.43
C THR A 379 -25.01 -28.23 -20.55
N LEU A 380 -23.79 -28.23 -19.99
CA LEU A 380 -22.95 -29.40 -19.75
C LEU A 380 -22.90 -29.84 -18.26
N PRO A 381 -24.01 -29.74 -17.47
CA PRO A 381 -23.95 -29.91 -16.03
C PRO A 381 -23.83 -31.38 -15.66
N ASN A 382 -23.14 -31.63 -14.55
CA ASN A 382 -23.37 -32.82 -13.74
C ASN A 382 -24.44 -32.51 -12.68
N PRO A 383 -25.43 -33.38 -12.44
CA PRO A 383 -26.43 -33.20 -11.38
C PRO A 383 -25.86 -33.08 -9.95
N ILE A 384 -24.55 -33.34 -9.74
CA ILE A 384 -23.87 -33.21 -8.44
C ILE A 384 -23.15 -31.86 -8.37
N TYR A 385 -23.89 -30.76 -8.26
CA TYR A 385 -23.31 -29.47 -7.85
C TYR A 385 -22.83 -29.59 -6.38
N GLY A 386 -21.57 -29.24 -6.10
CA GLY A 386 -21.09 -29.00 -4.73
C GLY A 386 -19.91 -29.83 -4.21
N GLU A 387 -19.19 -30.61 -5.03
CA GLU A 387 -17.99 -31.36 -4.57
C GLU A 387 -16.65 -30.60 -4.68
N GLY A 388 -16.64 -29.32 -5.07
CA GLY A 388 -15.40 -28.53 -5.16
C GLY A 388 -14.51 -28.84 -6.37
N LEU A 389 -15.08 -29.42 -7.44
CA LEU A 389 -14.41 -29.68 -8.72
C LEU A 389 -14.74 -28.57 -9.71
N GLU A 390 -14.00 -27.46 -9.63
CA GLU A 390 -14.14 -26.29 -10.51
C GLU A 390 -13.01 -26.32 -11.56
N PRO A 391 -13.31 -26.21 -12.87
CA PRO A 391 -12.28 -26.20 -13.92
C PRO A 391 -11.35 -24.99 -13.89
N LEU A 392 -11.80 -23.84 -13.38
CA LEU A 392 -10.99 -22.62 -13.28
C LEU A 392 -11.15 -21.94 -11.91
N PRO A 393 -10.67 -22.51 -10.80
CA PRO A 393 -10.91 -22.01 -9.43
C PRO A 393 -10.03 -20.79 -9.09
N ALA A 394 -10.00 -19.77 -9.96
CA ALA A 394 -9.11 -18.61 -9.83
C ALA A 394 -9.47 -17.72 -8.63
N ASP A 395 -10.74 -17.67 -8.24
CA ASP A 395 -11.23 -16.99 -7.03
C ASP A 395 -10.75 -17.60 -5.71
N THR A 396 -10.13 -18.78 -5.75
CA THR A 396 -9.61 -19.43 -4.55
C THR A 396 -8.20 -18.96 -4.14
N VAL A 397 -7.57 -18.08 -4.94
CA VAL A 397 -6.37 -17.35 -4.51
C VAL A 397 -6.70 -16.54 -3.25
N ARG A 398 -5.76 -16.48 -2.31
CA ARG A 398 -5.93 -15.66 -1.09
C ARG A 398 -4.75 -14.72 -0.93
N VAL A 399 -5.04 -13.43 -0.77
CA VAL A 399 -4.02 -12.41 -0.53
C VAL A 399 -3.78 -12.28 0.97
N VAL A 400 -2.52 -12.17 1.36
CA VAL A 400 -2.11 -11.91 2.73
C VAL A 400 -1.26 -10.66 2.76
N VAL A 401 -1.68 -9.67 3.53
CA VAL A 401 -0.87 -8.50 3.88
C VAL A 401 -0.12 -8.81 5.16
N GLU A 402 1.20 -8.74 5.12
CA GLU A 402 2.05 -9.10 6.25
C GLU A 402 3.25 -8.17 6.40
N TYR A 403 3.96 -8.31 7.51
CA TYR A 403 5.04 -7.41 7.90
C TYR A 403 6.31 -8.24 8.17
N PRO A 404 7.27 -8.28 7.22
CA PRO A 404 8.46 -9.11 7.36
C PRO A 404 9.23 -8.83 8.65
N GLU A 405 9.60 -9.90 9.35
CA GLU A 405 10.34 -9.84 10.61
C GLU A 405 11.85 -9.78 10.40
N ASP A 406 12.59 -9.51 11.49
CA ASP A 406 14.05 -9.58 11.59
C ASP A 406 14.85 -8.82 10.52
N ILE A 407 14.46 -7.57 10.25
CA ILE A 407 15.21 -6.65 9.41
C ILE A 407 16.34 -6.05 10.24
N GLN A 408 17.57 -6.23 9.77
CA GLN A 408 18.78 -5.71 10.42
C GLN A 408 19.20 -4.41 9.75
N MET A 409 19.60 -3.42 10.53
CA MET A 409 20.10 -2.14 10.04
C MET A 409 21.38 -1.76 10.78
N TYR A 410 22.39 -1.35 10.01
CA TYR A 410 23.61 -0.73 10.48
C TYR A 410 23.61 0.73 10.01
N GLY A 411 23.68 1.66 10.95
CA GLY A 411 23.62 3.09 10.66
C GLY A 411 24.90 3.81 11.05
N PHE A 412 25.21 4.87 10.33
CA PHE A 412 26.19 5.88 10.73
C PHE A 412 25.58 7.25 10.50
N SER A 413 25.75 8.17 11.44
CA SER A 413 25.40 9.57 11.25
C SER A 413 26.48 10.52 11.74
N PHE A 414 26.46 11.74 11.22
CA PHE A 414 27.26 12.85 11.68
C PHE A 414 26.43 14.13 11.73
N ASN A 415 26.77 15.03 12.65
CA ASN A 415 26.23 16.37 12.74
C ASN A 415 27.36 17.37 13.05
N THR A 416 27.52 18.39 12.21
CA THR A 416 28.65 19.33 12.29
C THR A 416 28.27 20.72 11.76
N ASN A 417 29.09 21.73 12.04
CA ASN A 417 28.88 23.10 11.56
C ASN A 417 29.97 23.51 10.56
N VAL A 418 29.63 23.73 9.29
CA VAL A 418 30.56 24.22 8.27
C VAL A 418 30.27 25.69 7.95
N GLY A 419 31.07 26.58 8.55
CA GLY A 419 30.83 28.02 8.46
C GLY A 419 29.52 28.38 9.16
N SER A 420 28.58 28.97 8.43
CA SER A 420 27.24 29.32 8.94
C SER A 420 26.17 28.26 8.65
N TRP A 421 26.56 27.08 8.18
CA TRP A 421 25.65 25.99 7.88
C TRP A 421 25.79 24.89 8.94
N SER A 422 24.66 24.42 9.45
CA SER A 422 24.60 23.12 10.14
C SER A 422 24.43 22.05 9.07
N ILE A 423 25.30 21.06 9.06
CA ILE A 423 25.27 19.95 8.12
C ILE A 423 25.17 18.66 8.93
N ALA A 424 24.13 17.90 8.64
CA ALA A 424 23.95 16.58 9.21
C ALA A 424 23.76 15.55 8.09
N GLY A 425 24.29 14.36 8.27
CA GLY A 425 24.16 13.30 7.27
C GLY A 425 24.12 11.94 7.91
N GLU A 426 23.47 11.02 7.22
CA GLU A 426 23.30 9.65 7.69
C GLU A 426 23.34 8.65 6.54
N TYR A 427 23.78 7.44 6.87
CA TYR A 427 23.75 6.28 5.99
C TYR A 427 23.19 5.09 6.76
N ALA A 428 22.15 4.46 6.22
CA ALA A 428 21.54 3.26 6.76
C ALA A 428 21.73 2.10 5.76
N TYR A 429 22.41 1.04 6.19
CA TYR A 429 22.60 -0.18 5.42
C TYR A 429 21.82 -1.33 6.03
N ARG A 430 20.97 -1.97 5.22
CA ARG A 430 20.20 -3.15 5.60
C ARG A 430 20.63 -4.31 4.72
N PRO A 431 21.31 -5.35 5.25
CA PRO A 431 21.77 -6.47 4.43
C PRO A 431 20.61 -7.37 3.95
N ASN A 432 19.42 -7.27 4.55
CA ASN A 432 18.29 -8.17 4.32
C ASN A 432 16.95 -7.42 4.19
N LEU A 433 16.96 -6.23 3.59
CA LEU A 433 15.77 -5.44 3.33
C LEU A 433 14.80 -6.23 2.43
N PRO A 434 13.55 -6.48 2.84
CA PRO A 434 12.54 -7.04 1.96
C PRO A 434 12.17 -6.04 0.87
N VAL A 435 12.10 -6.50 -0.38
CA VAL A 435 11.70 -5.71 -1.55
C VAL A 435 10.56 -6.42 -2.25
N LEU A 436 9.41 -5.74 -2.37
CA LEU A 436 8.17 -6.35 -2.86
C LEU A 436 8.26 -6.66 -4.37
N ILE A 437 8.02 -7.92 -4.72
CA ILE A 437 7.91 -8.37 -6.12
C ILE A 437 6.64 -7.77 -6.73
N SER A 438 6.60 -7.58 -8.05
CA SER A 438 5.36 -7.19 -8.77
C SER A 438 4.18 -8.05 -8.30
N VAL A 439 3.12 -7.39 -7.85
CA VAL A 439 1.93 -8.06 -7.32
C VAL A 439 1.21 -8.83 -8.43
N GLN A 440 1.27 -8.35 -9.68
CA GLN A 440 0.73 -9.05 -10.85
C GLN A 440 1.51 -10.33 -11.16
N ASP A 441 2.85 -10.32 -11.06
CA ASP A 441 3.66 -11.53 -11.28
C ASP A 441 3.44 -12.57 -10.19
N LEU A 442 3.30 -12.12 -8.93
CA LEU A 442 2.95 -12.98 -7.80
C LEU A 442 1.54 -13.57 -7.97
N PHE A 443 0.58 -12.76 -8.42
CA PHE A 443 -0.78 -13.24 -8.73
C PHE A 443 -0.75 -14.29 -9.84
N TYR A 444 0.02 -14.07 -10.91
CA TYR A 444 0.14 -15.02 -12.01
C TYR A 444 0.67 -16.35 -11.51
N ALA A 445 1.72 -16.34 -10.67
CA ALA A 445 2.22 -17.54 -10.02
C ALA A 445 1.16 -18.22 -9.14
N ALA A 446 0.43 -17.44 -8.33
CA ALA A 446 -0.61 -17.93 -7.42
C ALA A 446 -1.81 -18.51 -8.17
N ALA A 447 -2.14 -18.01 -9.37
CA ALA A 447 -3.24 -18.45 -10.19
C ALA A 447 -2.90 -19.70 -11.05
N GLN A 448 -1.62 -20.07 -11.18
CA GLN A 448 -1.22 -21.22 -12.01
C GLN A 448 -1.92 -22.55 -11.65
N PRO A 449 -2.18 -22.91 -10.38
CA PRO A 449 -2.93 -24.12 -10.05
C PRO A 449 -4.37 -24.13 -10.60
N ALA A 450 -4.98 -22.96 -10.81
CA ALA A 450 -6.34 -22.85 -11.34
C ALA A 450 -6.46 -23.18 -12.85
N LEU A 451 -5.37 -23.61 -13.48
CA LEU A 451 -5.30 -23.94 -14.90
C LEU A 451 -4.70 -25.33 -15.14
N PRO A 452 -4.99 -25.98 -16.28
CA PRO A 452 -4.28 -27.18 -16.72
C PRO A 452 -2.77 -26.99 -16.79
N ALA A 453 -2.00 -28.01 -16.43
CA ALA A 453 -0.55 -28.01 -16.57
C ALA A 453 -0.13 -28.02 -18.05
N ASN A 454 -0.93 -28.67 -18.90
CA ASN A 454 -0.74 -28.75 -20.35
C ASN A 454 -1.90 -28.10 -21.08
N GLN A 455 -1.65 -27.56 -22.26
CA GLN A 455 -2.70 -26.98 -23.09
C GLN A 455 -3.67 -28.06 -23.56
N ILE A 456 -4.97 -27.80 -23.48
CA ILE A 456 -6.03 -28.71 -23.93
C ILE A 456 -6.79 -28.03 -25.07
N ALA A 457 -6.57 -28.50 -26.30
CA ALA A 457 -7.26 -27.98 -27.48
C ALA A 457 -8.57 -28.74 -27.73
N PHE A 458 -9.69 -28.02 -27.86
CA PHE A 458 -11.00 -28.63 -28.12
C PHE A 458 -11.26 -28.93 -29.60
N THR A 459 -10.42 -28.39 -30.49
CA THR A 459 -10.37 -28.74 -31.92
C THR A 459 -10.09 -30.22 -32.18
N GLN A 460 -9.64 -30.97 -31.16
CA GLN A 460 -9.32 -32.40 -31.24
C GLN A 460 -10.48 -33.35 -30.89
N LEU A 461 -11.72 -32.88 -30.75
CA LEU A 461 -12.91 -33.72 -30.52
C LEU A 461 -13.22 -34.73 -31.66
N VAL A 462 -12.43 -34.74 -32.75
CA VAL A 462 -12.68 -35.50 -33.97
C VAL A 462 -11.96 -36.85 -34.02
N ASP A 463 -11.83 -37.54 -32.90
CA ASP A 463 -11.57 -38.98 -32.95
C ASP A 463 -12.41 -39.78 -31.95
N LEU A 464 -13.72 -39.87 -32.22
CA LEU A 464 -14.63 -40.82 -31.58
C LEU A 464 -14.11 -42.27 -31.63
N GLN A 465 -13.11 -42.60 -32.47
CA GLN A 465 -12.51 -43.93 -32.56
C GLN A 465 -11.47 -44.19 -31.46
N THR A 466 -11.03 -43.16 -30.72
CA THR A 466 -10.10 -43.29 -29.58
C THR A 466 -10.79 -43.45 -28.24
N LEU A 467 -12.11 -43.25 -28.18
CA LEU A 467 -12.91 -43.39 -26.97
C LEU A 467 -12.96 -44.85 -26.51
N GLY A 468 -12.34 -45.13 -25.35
CA GLY A 468 -12.43 -46.42 -24.70
C GLY A 468 -13.77 -46.63 -24.00
N SER A 469 -14.06 -47.88 -23.61
CA SER A 469 -15.25 -48.18 -22.79
C SER A 469 -15.27 -47.43 -21.47
N LEU A 470 -14.10 -47.08 -20.91
CA LEU A 470 -13.96 -46.31 -19.68
C LEU A 470 -14.31 -44.83 -19.88
N ASP A 471 -13.88 -44.21 -20.98
CA ASP A 471 -14.23 -42.82 -21.30
C ASP A 471 -15.73 -42.68 -21.56
N LEU A 472 -16.32 -43.67 -22.24
CA LEU A 472 -17.76 -43.71 -22.46
C LEU A 472 -18.53 -43.89 -21.15
N ILE A 473 -18.06 -44.76 -20.23
CA ILE A 473 -18.64 -44.89 -18.89
C ILE A 473 -18.47 -43.60 -18.08
N GLY A 474 -17.32 -42.92 -18.19
CA GLY A 474 -17.04 -41.64 -17.54
C GLY A 474 -17.93 -40.51 -18.04
N LEU A 475 -18.08 -40.36 -19.37
CA LEU A 475 -19.00 -39.42 -20.02
C LEU A 475 -20.44 -39.65 -19.56
N LEU A 476 -20.84 -40.92 -19.45
CA LEU A 476 -22.16 -41.31 -18.95
C LEU A 476 -22.31 -41.06 -17.45
N GLY A 477 -21.29 -41.30 -16.63
CA GLY A 477 -21.34 -41.09 -15.18
C GLY A 477 -21.24 -39.63 -14.75
N ALA A 478 -20.55 -38.79 -15.53
CA ALA A 478 -20.45 -37.34 -15.29
C ALA A 478 -21.71 -36.59 -15.74
N GLY A 479 -22.37 -37.04 -16.82
CA GLY A 479 -23.59 -36.41 -17.34
C GLY A 479 -24.91 -36.99 -16.81
N ALA A 480 -24.91 -38.18 -16.20
CA ALA A 480 -26.13 -38.86 -15.79
C ALA A 480 -26.24 -39.09 -14.28
N GLY A 481 -27.43 -38.79 -13.73
CA GLY A 481 -27.87 -39.39 -12.48
C GLY A 481 -27.92 -40.93 -12.60
N ASN A 482 -27.74 -41.60 -11.46
CA ASN A 482 -27.90 -43.04 -11.20
C ASN A 482 -27.76 -43.95 -12.45
N LEU A 483 -26.52 -44.35 -12.77
CA LEU A 483 -26.15 -45.26 -13.86
C LEU A 483 -27.09 -46.48 -14.09
N PRO A 484 -27.69 -47.12 -13.05
CA PRO A 484 -28.66 -48.20 -13.24
C PRO A 484 -29.95 -47.80 -13.98
N ASP A 485 -30.47 -46.59 -13.77
CA ASP A 485 -31.69 -46.12 -14.44
C ASP A 485 -31.43 -45.81 -15.92
N LEU A 486 -30.22 -45.37 -16.24
CA LEU A 486 -29.81 -45.03 -17.60
C LEU A 486 -29.61 -46.27 -18.49
N LEU A 487 -29.03 -47.33 -17.92
CA LEU A 487 -28.88 -48.63 -18.60
C LEU A 487 -30.23 -49.32 -18.81
N ALA A 488 -31.26 -48.98 -18.03
CA ALA A 488 -32.62 -49.49 -18.17
C ALA A 488 -33.42 -48.79 -19.29
N ASN A 489 -32.96 -47.65 -19.82
CA ASN A 489 -33.65 -46.88 -20.86
C ASN A 489 -32.72 -46.43 -22.00
N PRO A 490 -32.54 -47.26 -23.05
CA PRO A 490 -31.63 -46.97 -24.16
C PRO A 490 -31.91 -45.67 -24.93
N GLY A 491 -33.16 -45.19 -24.94
CA GLY A 491 -33.54 -43.93 -25.59
C GLY A 491 -33.04 -42.70 -24.83
N GLN A 492 -33.04 -42.76 -23.48
CA GLN A 492 -32.48 -41.70 -22.64
C GLN A 492 -30.96 -41.68 -22.71
N LEU A 493 -30.32 -42.85 -22.80
CA LEU A 493 -28.88 -42.99 -22.98
C LEU A 493 -28.38 -42.29 -24.25
N ILE A 494 -29.02 -42.55 -25.39
CA ILE A 494 -28.65 -41.94 -26.68
C ILE A 494 -28.91 -40.43 -26.67
N GLY A 495 -30.03 -39.98 -26.07
CA GLY A 495 -30.35 -38.56 -25.94
C GLY A 495 -29.35 -37.79 -25.08
N GLN A 496 -28.92 -38.35 -23.95
CA GLN A 496 -27.93 -37.70 -23.08
C GLN A 496 -26.52 -37.68 -23.66
N LEU A 497 -26.06 -38.80 -24.26
CA LEU A 497 -24.78 -38.81 -24.98
C LEU A 497 -24.78 -37.81 -26.13
N GLY A 498 -25.88 -37.72 -26.90
CA GLY A 498 -26.04 -36.73 -27.95
C GLY A 498 -26.01 -35.29 -27.42
N GLY A 499 -26.56 -35.04 -26.23
CA GLY A 499 -26.52 -33.73 -25.57
C GLY A 499 -25.12 -33.33 -25.09
N VAL A 500 -24.41 -34.23 -24.41
CA VAL A 500 -23.03 -33.98 -23.92
C VAL A 500 -22.06 -33.79 -25.09
N LEU A 501 -22.11 -34.67 -26.09
CA LEU A 501 -21.28 -34.52 -27.30
C LEU A 501 -21.66 -33.26 -28.08
N GLY A 502 -22.95 -32.91 -28.14
CA GLY A 502 -23.45 -31.66 -28.71
C GLY A 502 -22.83 -30.43 -28.06
N GLY A 503 -22.88 -30.34 -26.73
CA GLY A 503 -22.30 -29.21 -25.98
C GLY A 503 -20.77 -29.17 -26.04
N LEU A 504 -20.08 -30.32 -26.03
CA LEU A 504 -18.62 -30.34 -26.23
C LEU A 504 -18.23 -29.86 -27.64
N MET A 505 -19.04 -30.15 -28.67
CA MET A 505 -18.81 -29.61 -30.02
C MET A 505 -18.97 -28.09 -30.11
N GLU A 506 -19.76 -27.45 -29.23
CA GLU A 506 -19.83 -25.98 -29.17
C GLU A 506 -18.48 -25.37 -28.78
N LEU A 507 -17.65 -26.10 -28.03
CA LEU A 507 -16.31 -25.68 -27.65
C LEU A 507 -15.24 -25.99 -28.71
N SER A 508 -15.60 -26.47 -29.91
CA SER A 508 -14.63 -27.02 -30.87
C SER A 508 -13.53 -26.07 -31.35
N ASP A 509 -13.69 -24.74 -31.25
CA ASP A 509 -12.66 -23.75 -31.60
C ASP A 509 -11.93 -23.16 -30.37
N VAL A 510 -12.20 -23.68 -29.16
CA VAL A 510 -11.63 -23.21 -27.90
C VAL A 510 -10.34 -23.96 -27.57
N THR A 511 -9.41 -23.27 -26.92
CA THR A 511 -8.23 -23.89 -26.32
C THR A 511 -8.15 -23.51 -24.86
N PHE A 512 -8.17 -24.50 -23.95
CA PHE A 512 -7.79 -24.29 -22.56
C PHE A 512 -6.28 -24.05 -22.51
N PRO A 513 -5.80 -22.83 -22.18
CA PRO A 513 -4.36 -22.59 -22.08
C PRO A 513 -3.73 -23.44 -20.97
N SER A 514 -2.45 -23.75 -21.14
CA SER A 514 -1.64 -24.19 -20.00
C SER A 514 -1.45 -23.05 -19.00
N ALA A 515 -1.22 -23.39 -17.74
CA ALA A 515 -0.96 -22.43 -16.68
C ALA A 515 0.18 -21.45 -17.03
N ALA A 516 1.25 -21.96 -17.62
CA ALA A 516 2.40 -21.15 -18.01
C ALA A 516 2.13 -20.21 -19.19
N ASN A 517 1.15 -20.53 -20.05
CA ASN A 517 0.76 -19.67 -21.17
C ASN A 517 -0.22 -18.58 -20.74
N ALA A 518 -1.23 -18.91 -19.93
CA ALA A 518 -2.22 -17.93 -19.48
C ALA A 518 -1.69 -17.01 -18.37
N PHE A 519 -0.91 -17.57 -17.43
CA PHE A 519 -0.26 -16.86 -16.32
C PHE A 519 1.25 -17.12 -16.29
N PRO A 520 2.01 -16.59 -17.27
CA PRO A 520 3.46 -16.68 -17.26
C PRO A 520 4.03 -15.90 -16.07
N ALA A 521 4.77 -16.55 -15.19
CA ALA A 521 5.32 -15.93 -13.99
C ALA A 521 6.86 -15.96 -13.96
N PHE A 522 7.48 -14.80 -13.75
CA PHE A 522 8.92 -14.63 -13.57
C PHE A 522 9.37 -15.16 -12.22
N VAL A 523 8.61 -14.92 -11.14
CA VAL A 523 8.93 -15.38 -9.79
C VAL A 523 9.08 -16.90 -9.67
N THR A 524 8.25 -17.69 -10.38
CA THR A 524 8.40 -19.15 -10.37
C THR A 524 9.71 -19.58 -11.02
N LYS A 525 10.05 -19.00 -12.17
CA LYS A 525 11.33 -19.24 -12.86
C LYS A 525 12.53 -18.77 -12.03
N TYR A 526 12.43 -17.59 -11.42
CA TYR A 526 13.46 -17.01 -10.57
C TYR A 526 13.76 -17.90 -9.34
N ARG A 527 12.71 -18.42 -8.70
CA ARG A 527 12.80 -19.31 -7.53
C ARG A 527 13.04 -20.79 -7.88
N GLY A 528 13.08 -21.16 -9.16
CA GLY A 528 13.22 -22.55 -9.57
C GLY A 528 12.03 -23.43 -9.18
N ILE A 529 10.83 -22.88 -9.20
CA ILE A 529 9.58 -23.60 -8.91
C ILE A 529 9.05 -24.19 -10.22
N ASP A 530 9.16 -25.51 -10.37
CA ASP A 530 8.68 -26.22 -11.57
C ASP A 530 7.14 -26.26 -11.66
N ARG A 531 6.46 -26.46 -10.52
CA ARG A 531 5.00 -26.53 -10.42
C ARG A 531 4.53 -25.97 -9.08
N VAL A 532 3.78 -24.86 -9.13
CA VAL A 532 3.08 -24.32 -7.96
C VAL A 532 1.99 -25.30 -7.52
N GLN A 533 1.96 -25.62 -6.23
CA GLN A 533 0.99 -26.54 -5.62
C GLN A 533 -0.26 -25.79 -5.14
N ALA A 534 -1.40 -26.47 -5.09
CA ALA A 534 -2.63 -25.92 -4.54
C ALA A 534 -2.44 -25.39 -3.11
N GLY A 535 -2.89 -24.17 -2.85
CA GLY A 535 -2.77 -23.55 -1.52
C GLY A 535 -1.33 -23.26 -1.06
N GLN A 536 -0.33 -23.40 -1.93
CA GLN A 536 1.06 -23.09 -1.61
C GLN A 536 1.20 -21.63 -1.21
N TYR A 537 1.92 -21.37 -0.11
CA TYR A 537 2.32 -20.02 0.26
C TYR A 537 3.45 -19.54 -0.66
N LEU A 538 3.24 -18.38 -1.29
CA LEU A 538 4.19 -17.68 -2.12
C LEU A 538 4.55 -16.36 -1.42
N GLU A 539 5.77 -16.27 -0.90
CA GLU A 539 6.31 -15.06 -0.27
C GLU A 539 6.37 -13.92 -1.29
N GLY A 540 5.86 -12.74 -0.93
CA GLY A 540 5.72 -11.63 -1.86
C GLY A 540 6.95 -10.75 -2.07
N TRP A 541 8.02 -10.98 -1.32
CA TRP A 541 9.24 -10.19 -1.40
C TRP A 541 10.47 -11.08 -1.60
N GLU A 542 11.57 -10.44 -1.98
CA GLU A 542 12.92 -10.99 -1.90
C GLU A 542 13.77 -10.09 -1.01
N ARG A 543 14.75 -10.66 -0.30
CA ARG A 543 15.62 -9.89 0.59
C ARG A 543 16.93 -9.51 -0.09
N TYR A 544 17.23 -8.22 -0.08
CA TYR A 544 18.46 -7.67 -0.67
C TYR A 544 19.23 -6.80 0.32
N GLY A 545 20.50 -6.57 0.00
CA GLY A 545 21.24 -5.47 0.59
C GLY A 545 20.65 -4.14 0.10
N ALA A 546 20.46 -3.17 0.98
CA ALA A 546 19.98 -1.84 0.63
C ALA A 546 20.77 -0.77 1.37
N GLY A 547 21.29 0.21 0.62
CA GLY A 547 21.96 1.39 1.16
C GLY A 547 21.11 2.63 0.95
N GLN A 548 20.84 3.36 2.02
CA GLN A 548 20.05 4.58 2.00
C GLN A 548 20.85 5.69 2.65
N PHE A 549 20.88 6.85 2.01
CA PHE A 549 21.68 8.00 2.43
C PHE A 549 20.84 9.26 2.43
N GLY A 550 21.09 10.13 3.42
CA GLY A 550 20.54 11.48 3.49
C GLY A 550 21.61 12.47 3.94
N VAL A 551 21.63 13.66 3.35
CA VAL A 551 22.41 14.79 3.85
C VAL A 551 21.55 16.04 3.86
N THR A 552 21.45 16.64 5.04
CA THR A 552 20.70 17.87 5.30
C THR A 552 21.67 19.02 5.57
N ALA A 553 21.38 20.17 4.96
CA ALA A 553 22.06 21.43 5.19
C ALA A 553 21.04 22.49 5.65
N ILE A 554 21.26 23.02 6.85
CA ILE A 554 20.42 24.02 7.49
C ILE A 554 21.18 25.34 7.60
N ARG A 555 20.50 26.44 7.26
CA ARG A 555 21.00 27.79 7.49
C ARG A 555 19.87 28.73 7.84
N ALA A 556 20.07 29.50 8.90
CA ALA A 556 19.27 30.67 9.20
C ALA A 556 19.99 31.94 8.75
N VAL A 557 19.26 32.86 8.13
CA VAL A 557 19.74 34.20 7.74
C VAL A 557 18.78 35.23 8.32
N SER A 558 19.31 36.15 9.12
CA SER A 558 18.54 37.22 9.74
C SER A 558 18.51 38.50 8.91
N ASP A 559 17.51 39.34 9.16
CA ASP A 559 17.39 40.72 8.64
C ASP A 559 17.41 40.82 7.10
N ILE A 560 16.72 39.91 6.41
CA ILE A 560 16.64 39.89 4.95
C ILE A 560 15.18 39.87 4.48
N LEU A 561 14.87 40.63 3.42
CA LEU A 561 13.51 40.77 2.87
C LEU A 561 12.44 41.22 3.89
N GLY A 562 12.86 41.88 4.98
CA GLY A 562 11.98 42.31 6.06
C GLY A 562 11.58 41.21 7.05
N ALA A 563 12.10 39.98 6.89
CA ALA A 563 11.96 38.91 7.86
C ALA A 563 13.01 39.06 8.98
N ASP A 564 12.63 38.73 10.22
CA ASP A 564 13.57 38.62 11.34
C ASP A 564 14.55 37.46 11.09
N GLN A 565 14.03 36.37 10.52
CA GLN A 565 14.81 35.21 10.14
C GLN A 565 14.20 34.51 8.92
N ILE A 566 15.06 34.02 8.03
CA ILE A 566 14.71 33.03 7.01
C ILE A 566 15.53 31.78 7.25
N ILE A 567 14.84 30.65 7.44
CA ILE A 567 15.43 29.33 7.62
C ILE A 567 15.36 28.58 6.30
N PHE A 568 16.50 28.07 5.86
CA PHE A 568 16.65 27.16 4.74
C PHE A 568 17.04 25.79 5.27
N ILE A 569 16.29 24.76 4.90
CA ILE A 569 16.62 23.35 5.13
C ILE A 569 16.63 22.69 3.76
N ASN A 570 17.76 22.12 3.35
CA ASN A 570 17.88 21.44 2.07
C ASN A 570 18.41 20.04 2.34
N GLU A 571 17.72 19.04 1.83
CA GLU A 571 18.08 17.65 2.00
C GLU A 571 18.15 16.94 0.66
N VAL A 572 19.21 16.16 0.46
CA VAL A 572 19.37 15.25 -0.69
C VAL A 572 19.49 13.85 -0.15
N GLY A 573 18.79 12.90 -0.77
CA GLY A 573 18.89 11.50 -0.38
C GLY A 573 18.71 10.53 -1.54
N PHE A 574 19.13 9.30 -1.32
CA PHE A 574 19.00 8.22 -2.29
C PHE A 574 18.71 6.87 -1.61
N THR A 575 18.14 5.96 -2.39
CA THR A 575 17.99 4.54 -2.08
C THR A 575 18.69 3.73 -3.17
N HIS A 576 19.50 2.74 -2.75
CA HIS A 576 20.18 1.81 -3.65
C HIS A 576 19.97 0.36 -3.18
N ILE A 577 19.37 -0.47 -4.03
CA ILE A 577 19.21 -1.91 -3.83
C ILE A 577 20.40 -2.64 -4.48
N VAL A 578 21.18 -3.31 -3.65
CA VAL A 578 22.39 -4.04 -4.04
C VAL A 578 22.01 -5.32 -4.77
N ASP A 579 22.63 -5.55 -5.93
CA ASP A 579 22.45 -6.74 -6.76
C ASP A 579 20.99 -7.03 -7.15
N MET A 580 20.20 -5.97 -7.37
CA MET A 580 18.83 -6.10 -7.85
C MET A 580 18.81 -6.86 -9.19
N PRO A 581 17.97 -7.92 -9.32
CA PRO A 581 17.82 -8.64 -10.58
C PRO A 581 17.41 -7.74 -11.74
N LYS A 582 17.79 -8.14 -12.95
CA LYS A 582 17.34 -7.43 -14.16
C LYS A 582 15.84 -7.61 -14.34
N LYS A 583 15.18 -6.62 -14.94
CA LYS A 583 13.74 -6.60 -15.24
C LYS A 583 13.25 -7.76 -16.14
N ASN A 584 14.12 -8.59 -16.72
CA ASN A 584 13.73 -9.80 -17.46
C ASN A 584 13.91 -11.10 -16.65
N GLN A 585 14.38 -10.99 -15.41
CA GLN A 585 14.53 -12.08 -14.45
C GLN A 585 13.46 -11.99 -13.37
N LEU A 586 13.23 -10.79 -12.82
CA LEU A 586 12.22 -10.50 -11.80
C LEU A 586 11.90 -9.00 -11.82
N GLN A 587 10.65 -8.62 -11.59
CA GLN A 587 10.24 -7.22 -11.49
C GLN A 587 9.73 -6.91 -10.08
N PHE A 588 9.92 -5.66 -9.65
CA PHE A 588 9.55 -5.20 -8.31
C PHE A 588 8.50 -4.10 -8.39
N GLU A 589 7.63 -4.10 -7.39
CA GLU A 589 6.43 -3.29 -7.34
C GLU A 589 6.73 -1.80 -7.13
N THR A 590 5.96 -0.94 -7.79
CA THR A 590 5.99 0.52 -7.59
C THR A 590 4.61 1.10 -7.32
N PHE A 591 3.57 0.26 -7.29
CA PHE A 591 2.17 0.64 -7.22
C PHE A 591 1.77 1.59 -8.36
N TYR A 592 2.07 1.17 -9.59
CA TYR A 592 1.66 1.88 -10.80
C TYR A 592 0.25 1.46 -11.19
N LEU A 593 -0.76 2.32 -11.04
CA LEU A 593 -2.17 1.93 -11.27
C LEU A 593 -2.44 1.47 -12.71
N ASN A 594 -1.70 1.97 -13.69
CA ASN A 594 -1.83 1.50 -15.07
C ASN A 594 -0.88 0.33 -15.40
N SER A 595 -0.59 -0.50 -14.41
CA SER A 595 0.22 -1.72 -14.53
C SER A 595 -0.57 -2.89 -15.11
N THR A 596 0.15 -3.74 -15.84
CA THR A 596 -0.31 -5.05 -16.29
C THR A 596 0.74 -6.08 -15.87
N HIS A 597 1.16 -6.98 -16.75
CA HIS A 597 2.25 -7.91 -16.48
C HIS A 597 3.41 -7.71 -17.47
N ALA A 598 4.65 -8.02 -17.04
CA ALA A 598 5.87 -7.86 -17.84
C ALA A 598 5.98 -8.85 -19.00
N SER A 599 5.20 -9.94 -18.96
CA SER A 599 5.12 -10.94 -20.03
C SER A 599 4.50 -10.37 -21.31
N GLY A 600 4.52 -11.16 -22.39
CA GLY A 600 3.75 -10.84 -23.58
C GLY A 600 2.25 -10.70 -23.26
N GLY A 601 1.57 -9.82 -24.01
CA GLY A 601 0.15 -9.55 -23.91
C GLY A 601 -0.67 -10.34 -24.94
N ALA A 602 -1.99 -10.35 -24.75
CA ALA A 602 -2.96 -10.90 -25.68
C ALA A 602 -3.11 -10.04 -26.95
N ASP A 603 -2.68 -8.78 -26.92
CA ASP A 603 -2.60 -7.89 -28.08
C ASP A 603 -1.40 -8.18 -29.01
N GLY A 604 -0.59 -9.20 -28.71
CA GLY A 604 0.62 -9.55 -29.45
C GLY A 604 1.88 -8.81 -28.99
N THR A 605 1.77 -7.81 -28.11
CA THR A 605 2.96 -7.12 -27.59
C THR A 605 3.84 -8.07 -26.77
N GLY A 606 5.15 -8.05 -27.01
CA GLY A 606 6.08 -8.96 -26.33
C GLY A 606 5.96 -10.44 -26.73
N GLN A 607 5.01 -10.81 -27.60
CA GLN A 607 4.87 -12.16 -28.15
C GLN A 607 5.86 -12.41 -29.30
N PRO A 608 6.23 -13.67 -29.59
CA PRO A 608 7.03 -14.01 -30.75
C PRO A 608 6.39 -13.50 -32.05
N GLY A 609 7.13 -12.71 -32.83
CA GLY A 609 6.64 -12.15 -34.10
C GLY A 609 5.65 -10.99 -33.95
N GLY A 610 5.23 -10.63 -32.73
CA GLY A 610 4.22 -9.60 -32.49
C GLY A 610 2.78 -10.03 -32.76
N GLU A 611 2.56 -11.34 -32.94
CA GLU A 611 1.25 -11.90 -33.28
C GLU A 611 0.45 -12.22 -32.01
N PRO A 612 -0.87 -11.94 -31.97
CA PRO A 612 -1.75 -12.37 -30.89
C PRO A 612 -1.73 -13.90 -30.70
N PRO A 613 -1.71 -14.39 -29.45
CA PRO A 613 -1.72 -15.82 -29.16
C PRO A 613 -3.09 -16.43 -29.51
N ALA A 614 -3.09 -17.64 -30.11
CA ALA A 614 -4.31 -18.38 -30.46
C ALA A 614 -4.98 -19.08 -29.25
N THR A 615 -4.81 -18.55 -28.05
CA THR A 615 -5.35 -19.07 -26.78
C THR A 615 -5.45 -17.91 -25.78
N LEU A 616 -6.12 -18.14 -24.65
CA LEU A 616 -6.24 -17.14 -23.59
C LEU A 616 -4.86 -16.83 -22.98
N VAL A 617 -4.50 -15.55 -23.03
CA VAL A 617 -3.45 -14.93 -22.23
C VAL A 617 -4.12 -13.86 -21.40
N PHE A 618 -3.98 -13.92 -20.07
CA PHE A 618 -4.71 -13.00 -19.19
C PHE A 618 -4.15 -11.57 -19.27
N ASN A 619 -2.86 -11.44 -19.55
CA ASN A 619 -2.20 -10.14 -19.69
C ASN A 619 -2.73 -9.41 -20.94
N PRO A 620 -3.40 -8.25 -20.82
CA PRO A 620 -3.95 -7.56 -21.99
C PRO A 620 -2.87 -7.07 -22.95
N THR A 621 -1.84 -6.46 -22.38
CA THR A 621 -0.73 -5.83 -23.09
C THR A 621 0.52 -5.91 -22.22
N GLN A 622 1.70 -5.97 -22.83
CA GLN A 622 2.96 -6.01 -22.12
C GLN A 622 3.24 -4.68 -21.42
N GLN A 623 3.43 -4.73 -20.09
CA GLN A 623 3.94 -3.59 -19.34
C GLN A 623 5.41 -3.32 -19.68
N LYS A 624 5.71 -2.07 -20.04
CA LYS A 624 7.09 -1.63 -20.41
C LYS A 624 7.69 -0.58 -19.48
N LYS A 625 6.88 0.01 -18.58
CA LYS A 625 7.27 1.08 -17.65
C LYS A 625 6.58 0.88 -16.29
N GLY A 626 6.95 1.69 -15.30
CA GLY A 626 6.37 1.58 -13.95
C GLY A 626 6.88 0.35 -13.19
N PHE A 627 8.15 -0.01 -13.41
CA PHE A 627 8.87 -0.99 -12.60
C PHE A 627 9.92 -0.27 -11.77
N ALA A 628 10.27 -0.83 -10.61
CA ALA A 628 11.29 -0.25 -9.76
C ALA A 628 12.67 -0.27 -10.43
N ASP A 629 13.51 0.66 -10.03
CA ASP A 629 14.92 0.74 -10.39
C ASP A 629 15.78 0.42 -9.17
N ASP A 630 17.01 -0.01 -9.41
CA ASP A 630 18.00 -0.34 -8.38
C ASP A 630 18.48 0.91 -7.62
N PHE A 631 18.50 2.06 -8.28
CA PHE A 631 18.89 3.34 -7.71
C PHE A 631 17.84 4.42 -7.97
N ALA A 632 17.42 5.11 -6.91
CA ALA A 632 16.54 6.26 -6.98
C ALA A 632 17.00 7.38 -6.02
N TRP A 633 16.87 8.64 -6.44
CA TRP A 633 17.27 9.78 -5.62
C TRP A 633 16.40 11.02 -5.84
N GLY A 634 16.42 11.90 -4.85
CA GLY A 634 15.67 13.14 -4.89
C GLY A 634 16.19 14.17 -3.89
N LEU A 635 15.54 15.32 -3.91
CA LEU A 635 15.81 16.41 -2.99
C LEU A 635 14.51 16.91 -2.34
N ARG A 636 14.65 17.45 -1.14
CA ARG A 636 13.64 18.16 -0.38
C ARG A 636 14.22 19.52 0.03
N SER A 637 13.42 20.57 -0.04
CA SER A 637 13.82 21.90 0.42
C SER A 637 12.67 22.53 1.19
N LEU A 638 12.97 23.13 2.33
CA LEU A 638 12.05 23.92 3.12
C LEU A 638 12.65 25.32 3.31
N ILE A 639 11.86 26.33 2.98
CA ILE A 639 12.20 27.73 3.16
C ILE A 639 11.12 28.35 4.03
N ARG A 640 11.48 28.79 5.23
CA ARG A 640 10.56 29.44 6.17
C ARG A 640 11.00 30.85 6.47
N GLY A 641 10.14 31.82 6.23
CA GLY A 641 10.32 33.18 6.75
C GLY A 641 9.67 33.32 8.12
N GLU A 642 10.25 34.10 9.00
CA GLU A 642 9.70 34.48 10.29
C GLU A 642 9.61 36.00 10.36
N PHE A 643 8.38 36.50 10.44
CA PHE A 643 8.07 37.91 10.59
C PHE A 643 7.27 38.08 11.88
N ASN A 644 7.91 38.55 12.93
CA ASN A 644 7.29 38.76 14.22
C ASN A 644 6.76 40.19 14.32
N ASP A 645 5.71 40.38 15.13
CA ASP A 645 5.13 41.70 15.44
C ASP A 645 4.79 42.58 14.21
N VAL A 646 4.28 41.98 13.13
CA VAL A 646 4.15 42.66 11.82
C VAL A 646 3.04 43.73 11.82
N ILE A 647 1.78 43.31 11.75
CA ILE A 647 0.62 44.22 11.79
C ILE A 647 -0.24 43.78 12.96
N PHE A 648 -0.57 44.70 13.88
CA PHE A 648 -1.35 44.40 15.09
C PHE A 648 -0.71 43.36 16.04
N GLY A 649 0.62 43.22 16.03
CA GLY A 649 1.32 42.27 16.91
C GLY A 649 1.16 40.80 16.51
N LEU A 650 0.69 40.52 15.29
CA LEU A 650 0.66 39.14 14.76
C LEU A 650 2.05 38.71 14.31
N SER A 651 2.36 37.42 14.51
CA SER A 651 3.51 36.77 13.90
C SER A 651 3.08 36.01 12.66
N PHE A 652 3.80 36.17 11.55
CA PHE A 652 3.52 35.53 10.26
C PHE A 652 4.72 34.70 9.83
N ARG A 653 4.50 33.41 9.55
CA ARG A 653 5.55 32.45 9.18
C ARG A 653 5.21 31.71 7.89
N PRO A 654 5.45 32.32 6.71
CA PRO A 654 5.28 31.65 5.43
C PRO A 654 6.36 30.58 5.25
N THR A 655 5.95 29.40 4.81
CA THR A 655 6.80 28.24 4.55
C THR A 655 6.54 27.70 3.15
N LEU A 656 7.60 27.51 2.37
CA LEU A 656 7.58 26.83 1.09
C LEU A 656 8.33 25.51 1.23
N ILE A 657 7.66 24.40 0.93
CA ILE A 657 8.26 23.06 0.85
C ILE A 657 8.29 22.64 -0.61
N LEU A 658 9.43 22.12 -1.05
CA LEU A 658 9.68 21.62 -2.38
C LEU A 658 10.18 20.19 -2.27
N ALA A 659 9.53 19.27 -2.98
CA ALA A 659 10.01 17.91 -3.14
C ALA A 659 10.16 17.61 -4.63
N TRP A 660 11.32 17.08 -5.00
CA TRP A 660 11.57 16.62 -6.35
C TRP A 660 12.30 15.28 -6.33
N ASP A 661 11.63 14.27 -6.86
CA ASP A 661 12.16 12.94 -7.10
C ASP A 661 12.82 12.95 -8.49
N VAL A 662 14.15 12.98 -8.52
CA VAL A 662 14.89 13.40 -9.72
C VAL A 662 15.06 12.25 -10.70
N LYS A 663 15.46 11.07 -10.22
CA LYS A 663 15.72 9.92 -11.08
C LYS A 663 15.46 8.62 -10.36
N GLY A 664 14.92 7.66 -11.13
CA GLY A 664 14.63 6.30 -10.68
C GLY A 664 13.36 6.24 -9.84
N THR A 665 12.71 5.09 -9.86
CA THR A 665 11.57 4.80 -8.99
C THR A 665 11.96 3.75 -7.96
N ALA A 666 11.91 4.11 -6.68
CA ALA A 666 12.18 3.18 -5.59
C ALA A 666 11.09 2.09 -5.51
N PRO A 667 11.43 0.85 -5.11
CA PRO A 667 10.45 -0.20 -4.93
C PRO A 667 9.54 0.06 -3.72
N GLN A 668 8.29 -0.40 -3.83
CA GLN A 668 7.34 -0.48 -2.72
C GLN A 668 7.73 -1.61 -1.74
N PRO A 669 7.23 -1.58 -0.49
CA PRO A 669 6.48 -0.49 0.14
C PRO A 669 7.36 0.70 0.58
N PHE A 670 8.68 0.58 0.46
CA PHE A 670 9.66 1.61 0.80
C PHE A 670 9.81 2.71 -0.28
N GLN A 671 8.74 3.03 -1.01
CA GLN A 671 8.82 3.93 -2.17
C GLN A 671 8.94 5.40 -1.76
N ASN A 672 10.18 5.85 -1.60
CA ASN A 672 10.46 7.27 -1.33
C ASN A 672 10.41 8.15 -2.57
N PHE A 673 10.83 7.61 -3.72
CA PHE A 673 11.09 8.37 -4.94
C PHE A 673 10.34 7.77 -6.12
N VAL A 674 9.66 8.62 -6.89
CA VAL A 674 9.06 8.29 -8.18
C VAL A 674 9.63 9.24 -9.23
N GLU A 675 10.36 8.72 -10.21
CA GLU A 675 11.07 9.54 -11.19
C GLU A 675 10.21 10.66 -11.80
N ASP A 676 10.73 11.89 -11.75
CA ASP A 676 10.12 13.15 -12.19
C ASP A 676 8.94 13.66 -11.35
N ARG A 677 8.57 12.99 -10.26
CA ARG A 677 7.50 13.48 -9.36
C ARG A 677 7.96 14.73 -8.63
N LYS A 678 7.08 15.72 -8.58
CA LYS A 678 7.29 16.99 -7.88
C LYS A 678 6.10 17.34 -7.03
N GLU A 679 6.38 17.89 -5.86
CA GLU A 679 5.39 18.39 -4.94
C GLU A 679 5.85 19.74 -4.41
N PHE A 680 4.90 20.67 -4.32
CA PHE A 680 5.11 22.01 -3.80
C PHE A 680 4.07 22.24 -2.71
N GLN A 681 4.47 22.70 -1.53
CA GLN A 681 3.55 23.11 -0.48
C GLN A 681 3.82 24.54 -0.09
N LEU A 682 2.78 25.37 -0.04
CA LEU A 682 2.82 26.70 0.53
C LEU A 682 1.97 26.71 1.79
N ILE A 683 2.62 26.93 2.93
CA ILE A 683 1.98 26.97 4.25
C ILE A 683 2.18 28.38 4.82
N ASN A 684 1.12 28.96 5.35
CA ASN A 684 1.11 30.28 5.96
C ASN A 684 0.60 30.15 7.38
N ASP A 685 1.50 30.16 8.35
CA ASP A 685 1.14 30.23 9.77
C ASP A 685 0.99 31.69 10.19
N ILE A 686 -0.13 32.01 10.84
CA ILE A 686 -0.39 33.31 11.44
C ILE A 686 -0.73 33.07 12.91
N GLN A 687 0.03 33.68 13.80
CA GLN A 687 -0.15 33.56 15.24
C GLN A 687 -0.61 34.92 15.81
N PHE A 688 -1.69 34.90 16.59
CA PHE A 688 -2.26 36.06 17.27
C PHE A 688 -2.06 35.92 18.78
N GLY A 689 -1.14 36.69 19.35
CA GLY A 689 -0.72 36.49 20.75
C GLY A 689 -0.08 35.11 20.97
N GLU A 690 -0.21 34.56 22.18
CA GLU A 690 0.45 33.29 22.54
C GLU A 690 -0.40 32.05 22.22
N ASP A 691 -1.72 32.22 22.10
CA ASP A 691 -2.66 31.10 22.22
C ASP A 691 -3.36 30.73 20.92
N PHE A 692 -3.65 31.71 20.05
CA PHE A 692 -4.48 31.52 18.87
C PHE A 692 -3.66 31.50 17.57
N GLY A 693 -3.76 30.40 16.83
CA GLY A 693 -3.10 30.21 15.56
C GLY A 693 -4.10 30.02 14.41
N MET A 694 -3.72 30.47 13.22
CA MET A 694 -4.38 30.18 11.95
C MET A 694 -3.33 29.68 10.96
N ARG A 695 -3.60 28.55 10.30
CA ARG A 695 -2.73 27.99 9.25
C ARG A 695 -3.51 27.85 7.96
N MET A 696 -2.95 28.38 6.87
CA MET A 696 -3.46 28.19 5.51
C MET A 696 -2.45 27.39 4.70
N GLY A 697 -2.89 26.32 4.05
CA GLY A 697 -2.04 25.46 3.23
C GLY A 697 -2.56 25.38 1.79
N TYR A 698 -1.64 25.25 0.84
CA TYR A 698 -1.94 24.75 -0.49
C TYR A 698 -0.83 23.79 -0.92
N THR A 699 -1.21 22.60 -1.39
CA THR A 699 -0.29 21.61 -1.95
C THR A 699 -0.58 21.38 -3.43
N TRP A 700 0.47 21.42 -4.24
CA TRP A 700 0.46 21.08 -5.67
C TRP A 700 1.24 19.79 -5.93
N TYR A 701 0.66 18.88 -6.71
CA TYR A 701 1.32 17.68 -7.21
C TYR A 701 1.50 17.75 -8.73
N THR A 702 2.70 17.47 -9.21
CA THR A 702 3.00 17.50 -10.66
C THR A 702 4.13 16.54 -11.05
N GLY A 703 4.39 16.41 -12.35
CA GLY A 703 5.41 15.49 -12.88
C GLY A 703 5.04 14.01 -12.78
N ALA A 704 5.96 13.14 -13.19
CA ALA A 704 5.83 11.67 -13.23
C ALA A 704 4.67 11.05 -14.05
N GLY A 705 3.73 11.84 -14.58
CA GLY A 705 2.65 11.38 -15.46
C GLY A 705 1.70 10.41 -14.74
N ASP A 706 1.36 9.29 -15.38
CA ASP A 706 0.53 8.22 -14.82
C ASP A 706 1.22 7.41 -13.71
N ARG A 707 2.52 7.64 -13.45
CA ARG A 707 3.23 7.06 -12.29
C ARG A 707 2.98 7.85 -11.00
N ASN A 708 2.40 9.05 -11.09
CA ASN A 708 2.13 9.90 -9.93
C ASN A 708 0.70 9.71 -9.43
N ASN A 709 0.53 8.88 -8.40
CA ASN A 709 -0.77 8.59 -7.79
C ASN A 709 -1.39 9.81 -7.07
N TYR A 710 -0.63 10.89 -6.86
CA TYR A 710 -1.12 12.12 -6.22
C TYR A 710 -1.42 13.26 -7.21
N ARG A 711 -1.25 13.06 -8.53
CA ARG A 711 -1.28 14.13 -9.55
C ARG A 711 -2.59 14.91 -9.68
N ASP A 712 -3.68 14.42 -9.10
CA ASP A 712 -5.01 15.03 -9.09
C ASP A 712 -5.50 15.30 -7.66
N ARG A 713 -4.56 15.37 -6.71
CA ARG A 713 -4.77 15.58 -5.27
C ARG A 713 -4.38 16.97 -4.78
N ASP A 714 -4.23 17.94 -5.69
CA ASP A 714 -4.04 19.33 -5.29
C ASP A 714 -5.14 19.70 -4.28
N ASN A 715 -4.74 20.34 -3.19
CA ASN A 715 -5.64 20.64 -2.10
C ASN A 715 -5.29 21.95 -1.41
N ALA A 716 -6.32 22.60 -0.90
CA ALA A 716 -6.18 23.78 -0.05
C ALA A 716 -6.70 23.44 1.36
N SER A 717 -6.04 23.95 2.38
CA SER A 717 -6.42 23.73 3.78
C SER A 717 -6.45 25.03 4.57
N LEU A 718 -7.35 25.07 5.56
CA LEU A 718 -7.44 26.14 6.55
C LEU A 718 -7.69 25.52 7.90
N SER A 719 -6.90 25.88 8.90
CA SER A 719 -7.10 25.45 10.28
C SER A 719 -6.88 26.57 11.29
N PHE A 720 -7.56 26.44 12.42
CA PHE A 720 -7.43 27.31 13.58
C PHE A 720 -7.04 26.47 14.79
N SER A 721 -6.17 26.99 15.64
CA SER A 721 -5.74 26.35 16.88
C SER A 721 -5.85 27.31 18.05
N TYR A 722 -6.17 26.76 19.23
CA TYR A 722 -6.16 27.48 20.49
C TYR A 722 -5.47 26.62 21.55
N ALA A 723 -4.35 27.09 22.08
CA ALA A 723 -3.64 26.46 23.19
C ALA A 723 -4.04 27.11 24.52
N PHE A 724 -4.12 26.33 25.60
CA PHE A 724 -4.34 26.82 26.96
C PHE A 724 -3.75 25.91 28.04
#